data_AF-R7P7L7-F1
#
_entry.id   AF-R7P7L7-F1
#
_cell.length_a   1.000
_cell.length_b   1.000
_cell.length_c   1.000
_cell.angle_alpha   90.00
_cell.angle_beta   90.00
_cell.angle_gamma   90.00
#
_symmetry.space_group_name_H-M   'P 1'
#
loop_
_entity.id
_entity.type
_entity.pdbx_description
1 polymer ?
#
loop_
_entity_poly.entity_id
_entity_poly.type
_entity_poly.pdbx_seq_one_letter_code
_entity_poly.pdbx_strand_id
1 'polypeptide(L)'
;MKLFNILFKNKNVTPSVNLVSIQDIISMPDKKFYQNHSDDYKKYYNLYMSILTKSKSITSINLNIDDKVITFYSDIITNLSLKLDYIINPVNQSEDRTKEGLTLIVSKFVYYKNEMTSYKDALFIRWKVLENILSRKVFLSYNKKCAINNEINNITGKIVALSSTIHAIDLEIINYYDMISLYEIKSDEYYLRDKNFILKKYLDVFNIQNTKERNFSDSISSVLHQEILITEQILKENTLKDISKKINKNEISLDQINEFITKAYAIKDLYNNEIGNNLISKLYSLKYSLIKKYYQEQIIVDKKFISDTDDELEYFANRLRFDFNNTIKDKDGSLLEVYTTNKKDILVLLKKLATDDMQGLLYDKFTLSFLFNITNVDKLKYLFDNTYIKEDTFIMPNYSFDNHKISLSSFLRLMHNVTTIKEKYYTDYFKNEKGSFSLQSYQRQVNQILERNKYSKYLYFYETYLKDNKSKIYKFYDGMKELRNDENHAFLQFCEYMNNYDDMIDKDRYVHNAYSIEYAKEIYFPDTLETASFGYYPLVVDYLHLNQGLKTIAFDTNQVLNLYIPSSVELILGGYHLNARNYIFTDYENSKLIHSYNFFKFLRDLSQSRLIGKKYPSTLKFIDSNGNVRSFKFDLHYSPDIEDYYNNLMNELNVPVLKRDK
;
A
#
# COMPACT_ATOMS: atom_id res chain seq x y z
N MET A 1 38.44 36.73 16.63
CA MET A 1 38.61 38.18 16.94
C MET A 1 39.49 38.97 15.95
N LYS A 2 40.57 38.44 15.35
CA LYS A 2 41.40 39.23 14.39
C LYS A 2 40.75 39.47 13.01
N LEU A 3 39.88 38.58 12.52
CA LEU A 3 39.13 38.79 11.26
C LEU A 3 38.06 39.89 11.39
N PHE A 4 37.52 40.11 12.60
CA PHE A 4 36.47 41.09 12.91
C PHE A 4 36.96 42.54 12.83
N ASN A 5 38.18 42.84 13.29
CA ASN A 5 38.73 44.21 13.26
C ASN A 5 39.30 44.62 11.89
N ILE A 6 39.55 43.66 10.99
CA ILE A 6 40.12 43.96 9.66
C ILE A 6 39.02 44.35 8.67
N LEU A 7 37.79 43.84 8.84
CA LEU A 7 36.65 44.14 7.95
C LEU A 7 36.00 45.49 8.23
N PHE A 8 36.17 46.07 9.43
CA PHE A 8 35.47 47.29 9.85
C PHE A 8 36.44 48.34 10.42
N LYS A 9 37.21 49.00 9.54
CA LYS A 9 37.73 50.34 9.87
C LYS A 9 36.60 51.34 9.66
N ASN A 10 36.10 51.90 10.77
CA ASN A 10 35.09 52.95 10.82
C ASN A 10 35.34 54.04 9.76
N LYS A 11 34.48 54.09 8.74
CA LYS A 11 34.11 55.35 8.11
C LYS A 11 32.74 55.70 8.67
N ASN A 12 32.67 56.79 9.42
CA ASN A 12 31.41 57.34 9.92
C ASN A 12 30.50 57.63 8.72
N VAL A 13 29.44 56.83 8.54
CA VAL A 13 28.35 57.14 7.62
C VAL A 13 27.15 57.46 8.49
N THR A 14 26.79 58.73 8.55
CA THR A 14 25.55 59.22 9.16
C THR A 14 24.33 58.71 8.38
N PRO A 15 23.24 58.27 9.03
CA PRO A 15 22.04 57.80 8.36
C PRO A 15 21.21 59.02 7.93
N SER A 16 21.47 59.53 6.74
CA SER A 16 20.52 60.41 6.04
C SER A 16 20.07 59.70 4.77
N VAL A 17 18.77 59.43 4.68
CA VAL A 17 18.09 58.89 3.49
C VAL A 17 18.15 59.94 2.38
N ASN A 18 19.30 60.05 1.71
CA ASN A 18 19.40 60.73 0.43
C ASN A 18 19.15 59.69 -0.66
N LEU A 19 18.21 59.98 -1.55
CA LEU A 19 18.01 59.22 -2.79
C LEU A 19 19.33 59.22 -3.57
N VAL A 20 20.08 58.13 -3.45
CA VAL A 20 21.36 57.92 -4.14
C VAL A 20 21.08 57.87 -5.65
N SER A 21 21.71 58.74 -6.43
CA SER A 21 21.54 58.70 -7.89
C SER A 21 22.17 57.42 -8.45
N ILE A 22 21.63 56.85 -9.53
CA ILE A 22 22.16 55.63 -10.16
C ILE A 22 23.64 55.80 -10.56
N GLN A 23 24.06 57.03 -10.89
CA GLN A 23 25.46 57.36 -11.16
C GLN A 23 26.38 57.29 -9.92
N ASP A 24 25.86 57.51 -8.72
CA ASP A 24 26.62 57.43 -7.46
C ASP A 24 26.86 55.98 -7.01
N ILE A 25 26.08 55.02 -7.51
CA ILE A 25 26.18 53.58 -7.18
C ILE A 25 27.32 52.90 -7.96
N ILE A 26 27.74 53.45 -9.11
CA ILE A 26 28.71 52.83 -10.02
C ILE A 26 30.06 53.54 -9.90
N SER A 27 30.89 53.08 -8.98
CA SER A 27 32.30 53.48 -8.94
C SER A 27 33.10 52.69 -9.99
N MET A 28 33.46 53.36 -11.10
CA MET A 28 34.34 52.76 -12.10
C MET A 28 35.70 52.40 -11.47
N PRO A 29 36.25 51.20 -11.73
CA PRO A 29 37.54 50.81 -11.17
C PRO A 29 38.66 51.75 -11.63
N ASP A 30 39.65 51.93 -10.77
CA ASP A 30 40.82 52.74 -11.08
C ASP A 30 41.76 52.05 -12.09
N LYS A 31 42.81 52.76 -12.52
CA LYS A 31 43.80 52.17 -13.45
C LYS A 31 44.52 50.96 -12.86
N LYS A 32 44.70 50.90 -11.53
CA LYS A 32 45.41 49.79 -10.87
C LYS A 32 44.62 48.49 -10.94
N PHE A 33 43.30 48.54 -10.82
CA PHE A 33 42.43 47.38 -11.01
C PHE A 33 42.68 46.69 -12.35
N TYR A 34 42.70 47.44 -13.46
CA TYR A 34 42.93 46.87 -14.79
C TYR A 34 44.38 46.39 -14.98
N GLN A 35 45.35 46.98 -14.29
CA GLN A 35 46.74 46.50 -14.28
C GLN A 35 46.84 45.14 -13.57
N ASN A 36 46.15 44.97 -12.45
CA ASN A 36 46.13 43.72 -11.70
C ASN A 36 45.40 42.59 -12.44
N HIS A 37 44.54 42.92 -13.40
CA HIS A 37 43.81 41.96 -14.25
C HIS A 37 44.31 41.96 -15.70
N SER A 38 45.61 42.18 -15.91
CA SER A 38 46.17 42.30 -17.27
C SER A 38 45.98 41.05 -18.13
N ASP A 39 45.98 39.87 -17.51
CA ASP A 39 45.84 38.59 -18.23
C ASP A 39 44.40 38.35 -18.68
N ASP A 40 43.43 38.62 -17.81
CA ASP A 40 42.01 38.61 -18.18
C ASP A 40 41.70 39.64 -19.25
N TYR A 41 42.27 40.84 -19.14
CA TYR A 41 42.14 41.89 -20.15
C TYR A 41 42.65 41.40 -21.53
N LYS A 42 43.84 40.78 -21.59
CA LYS A 42 44.40 40.21 -22.83
C LYS A 42 43.53 39.07 -23.37
N LYS A 43 43.06 38.18 -22.49
CA LYS A 43 42.18 37.06 -22.83
C LYS A 43 40.90 37.57 -23.50
N TYR A 44 40.19 38.51 -22.87
CA TYR A 44 38.97 39.09 -23.44
C TYR A 44 39.25 39.88 -24.71
N TYR A 45 40.35 40.63 -24.79
CA TYR A 45 40.73 41.36 -26.01
C TYR A 45 40.92 40.41 -27.20
N ASN A 46 41.69 39.32 -27.01
CA ASN A 46 41.91 38.32 -28.04
C ASN A 46 40.59 37.63 -28.44
N LEU A 47 39.74 37.30 -27.47
CA LEU A 47 38.44 36.69 -27.71
C LEU A 47 37.54 37.60 -28.54
N TYR A 48 37.36 38.86 -28.13
CA TYR A 48 36.55 39.84 -28.85
C TYR A 48 37.09 40.12 -30.25
N MET A 49 38.41 40.28 -30.40
CA MET A 49 39.02 40.45 -31.71
C MET A 49 38.80 39.23 -32.61
N SER A 50 38.87 38.00 -32.08
CA SER A 50 38.60 36.78 -32.85
C SER A 50 37.14 36.71 -33.33
N ILE A 51 36.19 37.17 -32.53
CA ILE A 51 34.76 37.24 -32.91
C ILE A 51 34.57 38.30 -33.99
N LEU A 52 35.19 39.46 -33.81
CA LEU A 52 35.13 40.57 -34.75
C LEU A 52 35.79 40.25 -36.10
N THR A 53 36.75 39.34 -36.17
CA THR A 53 37.39 38.94 -37.44
C THR A 53 36.65 37.82 -38.19
N LYS A 54 35.82 37.01 -37.50
CA LYS A 54 35.14 35.83 -38.09
C LYS A 54 34.06 36.14 -39.13
N SER A 55 33.38 37.29 -39.06
CA SER A 55 32.32 37.64 -40.01
C SER A 55 32.29 39.14 -40.36
N LYS A 56 31.70 39.51 -41.49
CA LYS A 56 31.52 40.93 -41.89
C LYS A 56 30.42 41.63 -41.07
N SER A 57 29.41 40.88 -40.62
CA SER A 57 28.32 41.34 -39.75
C SER A 57 28.24 40.51 -38.46
N ILE A 58 27.98 41.18 -37.34
CA ILE A 58 27.75 40.57 -36.03
C ILE A 58 26.63 41.34 -35.30
N THR A 59 26.05 40.73 -34.28
CA THR A 59 25.14 41.38 -33.32
C THR A 59 25.77 41.39 -31.93
N SER A 60 25.18 42.13 -30.98
CA SER A 60 25.62 42.12 -29.59
C SER A 60 25.55 40.73 -28.95
N ILE A 61 24.64 39.86 -29.42
CA ILE A 61 24.54 38.46 -28.98
C ILE A 61 25.86 37.71 -29.25
N ASN A 62 26.53 37.99 -30.37
CA ASN A 62 27.83 37.36 -30.68
C ASN A 62 28.96 37.83 -29.74
N LEU A 63 28.80 38.98 -29.07
CA LEU A 63 29.76 39.56 -28.13
C LEU A 63 29.39 39.28 -26.66
N ASN A 64 28.18 38.78 -26.40
CA ASN A 64 27.80 38.37 -25.05
C ASN A 64 28.45 37.01 -24.73
N ILE A 65 29.53 37.05 -23.93
CA ILE A 65 30.33 35.88 -23.56
C ILE A 65 29.86 35.23 -22.24
N ASP A 66 28.89 35.82 -21.52
CA ASP A 66 28.42 35.28 -20.24
C ASP A 66 26.99 34.73 -20.31
N ASP A 67 26.87 33.49 -19.81
CA ASP A 67 25.63 32.76 -19.50
C ASP A 67 25.20 32.91 -18.03
N LYS A 68 25.96 33.63 -17.18
CA LYS A 68 25.52 33.92 -15.80
C LYS A 68 24.37 34.94 -15.82
N VAL A 69 23.15 34.44 -15.65
CA VAL A 69 21.92 35.22 -15.60
C VAL A 69 21.86 35.97 -14.26
N ILE A 70 21.87 37.30 -14.26
CA ILE A 70 21.83 38.12 -13.03
C ILE A 70 20.62 37.80 -12.16
N THR A 71 19.51 37.39 -12.77
CA THR A 71 18.30 36.95 -12.04
C THR A 71 18.60 35.83 -11.04
N PHE A 72 19.59 34.97 -11.31
CA PHE A 72 20.07 33.92 -10.39
C PHE A 72 20.42 34.47 -9.01
N TYR A 73 21.22 35.55 -8.97
CA TYR A 73 21.64 36.13 -7.70
C TYR A 73 20.50 36.90 -7.05
N SER A 74 19.68 37.59 -7.84
CA SER A 74 18.54 38.36 -7.33
C SER A 74 17.53 37.47 -6.59
N ASP A 75 17.18 36.31 -7.14
CA ASP A 75 16.20 35.41 -6.55
C ASP A 75 16.72 34.79 -5.24
N ILE A 76 17.97 34.33 -5.24
CA ILE A 76 18.63 33.76 -4.05
C ILE A 76 18.68 34.79 -2.92
N ILE A 77 19.09 36.02 -3.22
CA ILE A 77 19.20 37.10 -2.24
C ILE A 77 17.83 37.45 -1.69
N THR A 78 16.84 37.66 -2.54
CA THR A 78 15.45 37.95 -2.12
C THR A 78 14.94 36.88 -1.16
N ASN A 79 15.18 35.60 -1.45
CA ASN A 79 14.74 34.51 -0.59
C ASN A 79 15.51 34.45 0.74
N LEU A 80 16.81 34.75 0.75
CA LEU A 80 17.60 34.86 1.98
C LEU A 80 17.09 36.02 2.85
N SER A 81 16.77 37.17 2.24
CA SER A 81 16.22 38.35 2.93
C SER A 81 14.88 38.04 3.59
N LEU A 82 13.93 37.48 2.83
CA LEU A 82 12.62 37.08 3.35
C LEU A 82 12.73 36.05 4.47
N LYS A 83 13.62 35.05 4.30
CA LYS A 83 13.86 34.03 5.33
C LYS A 83 14.39 34.66 6.61
N LEU A 84 15.28 35.64 6.49
CA LEU A 84 15.88 36.27 7.64
C LEU A 84 14.93 37.23 8.35
N ASP A 85 14.13 38.00 7.61
CA ASP A 85 13.04 38.81 8.17
C ASP A 85 12.06 37.94 8.98
N TYR A 86 11.75 36.74 8.46
CA TYR A 86 10.91 35.78 9.16
C TYR A 86 11.54 35.30 10.47
N ILE A 87 12.83 34.96 10.48
CA ILE A 87 13.54 34.43 11.65
C ILE A 87 13.73 35.49 12.75
N ILE A 88 14.04 36.72 12.36
CA ILE A 88 14.33 37.80 13.31
C ILE A 88 13.06 38.28 14.01
N ASN A 89 11.90 38.20 13.35
CA ASN A 89 10.63 38.57 13.98
C ASN A 89 10.36 37.66 15.20
N PRO A 90 10.34 38.21 16.43
CA PRO A 90 10.28 37.41 17.65
C PRO A 90 8.95 36.66 17.84
N VAL A 91 7.90 37.06 17.10
CA VAL A 91 6.58 36.41 17.12
C VAL A 91 6.58 35.12 16.29
N ASN A 92 7.48 35.01 15.31
CA ASN A 92 7.59 33.81 14.49
C ASN A 92 8.38 32.73 15.23
N GLN A 93 7.91 31.49 15.12
CA GLN A 93 8.62 30.32 15.60
C GLN A 93 9.40 29.72 14.43
N SER A 94 10.71 29.90 14.42
CA SER A 94 11.60 29.30 13.43
C SER A 94 12.70 28.51 14.13
N GLU A 95 12.90 27.27 13.68
CA GLU A 95 14.02 26.42 14.11
C GLU A 95 15.38 27.02 13.72
N ASP A 96 15.41 27.89 12.71
CA ASP A 96 16.62 28.59 12.28
C ASP A 96 16.94 29.82 13.19
N ARG A 97 16.12 30.12 14.21
CA ARG A 97 16.34 31.20 15.20
C ARG A 97 17.36 30.80 16.27
N THR A 98 18.54 30.40 15.82
CA THR A 98 19.69 30.02 16.65
C THR A 98 20.92 30.82 16.22
N LYS A 99 21.95 30.87 17.06
CA LYS A 99 23.23 31.52 16.69
C LYS A 99 23.83 30.90 15.44
N GLU A 100 23.78 29.57 15.35
CA GLU A 100 24.30 28.77 14.25
C GLU A 100 23.52 29.03 12.95
N GLY A 101 22.18 29.00 13.02
CA GLY A 101 21.30 29.24 11.87
C GLY A 101 21.46 30.63 11.28
N LEU A 102 21.51 31.66 12.13
CA LEU A 102 21.74 33.04 11.68
C LEU A 102 23.14 33.22 11.09
N THR A 103 24.16 32.61 11.70
CA THR A 103 25.52 32.66 11.17
C THR A 103 25.61 32.00 9.79
N LEU A 104 24.89 30.91 9.55
CA LEU A 104 24.80 30.29 8.21
C LEU A 104 24.18 31.23 7.18
N ILE A 105 23.05 31.88 7.51
CA ILE A 105 22.38 32.80 6.58
C ILE A 105 23.30 33.97 6.23
N VAL A 106 23.92 34.61 7.23
CA VAL A 106 24.89 35.70 6.99
C VAL A 106 26.07 35.21 6.13
N SER A 107 26.55 33.99 6.39
CA SER A 107 27.64 33.41 5.60
C SER A 107 27.24 33.19 4.13
N LYS A 108 25.97 32.84 3.85
CA LYS A 108 25.44 32.78 2.48
C LYS A 108 25.40 34.14 1.81
N PHE A 109 24.92 35.17 2.50
CA PHE A 109 24.94 36.55 1.98
C PHE A 109 26.36 36.98 1.60
N VAL A 110 27.35 36.73 2.47
CA VAL A 110 28.76 37.02 2.19
C VAL A 110 29.28 36.22 0.99
N TYR A 111 28.95 34.93 0.89
CA TYR A 111 29.34 34.10 -0.24
C TYR A 111 28.80 34.65 -1.56
N TYR A 112 27.48 34.88 -1.66
CA TYR A 112 26.86 35.37 -2.89
C TYR A 112 27.30 36.79 -3.23
N LYS A 113 27.53 37.65 -2.23
CA LYS A 113 28.14 38.97 -2.42
C LYS A 113 29.52 38.86 -3.10
N ASN A 114 30.37 37.95 -2.65
CA ASN A 114 31.70 37.74 -3.22
C ASN A 114 31.63 37.21 -4.66
N GLU A 115 30.71 36.28 -4.94
CA GLU A 115 30.43 35.78 -6.29
C GLU A 115 29.97 36.89 -7.23
N MET A 116 29.02 37.72 -6.79
CA MET A 116 28.53 38.87 -7.57
C MET A 116 29.61 39.92 -7.79
N THR A 117 30.46 40.16 -6.79
CA THR A 117 31.58 41.11 -6.90
C THR A 117 32.57 40.61 -7.94
N SER A 118 32.94 39.32 -7.89
CA SER A 118 33.83 38.71 -8.88
C SER A 118 33.25 38.78 -10.29
N TYR A 119 31.94 38.57 -10.43
CA TYR A 119 31.26 38.71 -11.73
C TYR A 119 31.24 40.16 -12.23
N LYS A 120 30.96 41.11 -11.34
CA LYS A 120 31.01 42.55 -11.63
C LYS A 120 32.40 42.98 -12.09
N ASP A 121 33.45 42.48 -11.47
CA ASP A 121 34.84 42.75 -11.83
C ASP A 121 35.16 42.24 -13.24
N ALA A 122 34.73 41.03 -13.59
CA ALA A 122 34.84 40.51 -14.95
C ALA A 122 34.10 41.37 -15.98
N LEU A 123 32.91 41.86 -15.65
CA LEU A 123 32.14 42.77 -16.49
C LEU A 123 32.85 44.11 -16.69
N PHE A 124 33.48 44.69 -15.66
CA PHE A 124 34.29 45.90 -15.80
C PHE A 124 35.47 45.70 -16.76
N ILE A 125 36.17 44.56 -16.67
CA ILE A 125 37.28 44.23 -17.57
C ILE A 125 36.76 44.14 -19.02
N ARG A 126 35.66 43.40 -19.24
CA ARG A 126 35.03 43.25 -20.57
C ARG A 126 34.59 44.60 -21.15
N TRP A 127 33.93 45.42 -20.34
CA TRP A 127 33.51 46.78 -20.70
C TRP A 127 34.72 47.59 -21.19
N LYS A 128 35.81 47.59 -20.43
CA LYS A 128 37.02 48.35 -20.75
C LYS A 128 37.71 47.86 -22.03
N VAL A 129 37.72 46.55 -22.25
CA VAL A 129 38.26 45.96 -23.48
C VAL A 129 37.46 46.42 -24.70
N LEU A 130 36.13 46.34 -24.65
CA LEU A 130 35.25 46.76 -25.74
C LEU A 130 35.35 48.27 -26.03
N GLU A 131 35.39 49.09 -24.98
CA GLU A 131 35.63 50.54 -25.08
C GLU A 131 36.96 50.83 -25.77
N ASN A 132 38.03 50.11 -25.40
CA ASN A 132 39.34 50.28 -26.01
C ASN A 132 39.39 49.80 -27.47
N ILE A 133 38.63 48.76 -27.84
CA ILE A 133 38.52 48.32 -29.24
C ILE A 133 37.83 49.41 -30.08
N LEU A 134 36.79 50.07 -29.56
CA LEU A 134 36.13 51.18 -30.23
C LEU A 134 37.03 52.41 -30.38
N SER A 135 37.79 52.75 -29.33
CA SER A 135 38.61 53.97 -29.31
C SER A 135 39.90 53.85 -30.12
N ARG A 136 40.48 52.65 -30.28
CA ARG A 136 41.78 52.42 -30.94
C ARG A 136 41.77 52.42 -32.47
N LYS A 137 40.79 53.04 -33.14
CA LYS A 137 40.73 53.19 -34.62
C LYS A 137 40.96 51.91 -35.44
N VAL A 138 40.53 50.74 -34.92
CA VAL A 138 40.44 49.52 -35.74
C VAL A 138 39.37 49.77 -36.82
N PHE A 139 39.66 49.45 -38.10
CA PHE A 139 38.70 49.58 -39.21
C PHE A 139 37.51 48.61 -39.02
N LEU A 140 36.56 49.00 -38.16
CA LEU A 140 35.33 48.26 -37.89
C LEU A 140 34.19 48.81 -38.76
N SER A 141 33.38 47.91 -39.33
CA SER A 141 32.15 48.27 -40.03
C SER A 141 31.15 48.94 -39.08
N TYR A 142 30.22 49.73 -39.62
CA TYR A 142 29.16 50.38 -38.84
C TYR A 142 28.39 49.36 -37.98
N ASN A 143 28.02 48.22 -38.57
CA ASN A 143 27.34 47.13 -37.87
C ASN A 143 28.15 46.60 -36.67
N LYS A 144 29.47 46.41 -36.81
CA LYS A 144 30.34 45.97 -35.70
C LYS A 144 30.41 47.02 -34.59
N LYS A 145 30.49 48.31 -34.93
CA LYS A 145 30.47 49.39 -33.94
C LYS A 145 29.15 49.44 -33.18
N CYS A 146 28.02 49.29 -33.87
CA CYS A 146 26.71 49.19 -33.24
C CYS A 146 26.59 47.96 -32.32
N ALA A 147 27.07 46.80 -32.75
CA ALA A 147 27.07 45.58 -31.93
C ALA A 147 27.90 45.75 -30.65
N ILE A 148 29.08 46.37 -30.74
CA ILE A 148 29.92 46.66 -29.56
C ILE A 148 29.23 47.67 -28.63
N ASN A 149 28.69 48.76 -29.16
CA ASN A 149 27.96 49.76 -28.35
C ASN A 149 26.77 49.12 -27.61
N ASN A 150 26.00 48.28 -28.29
CA ASN A 150 24.87 47.57 -27.68
C ASN A 150 25.32 46.62 -26.57
N GLU A 151 26.43 45.91 -26.75
CA GLU A 151 26.99 45.04 -25.70
C GLU A 151 27.60 45.84 -24.53
N ILE A 152 28.23 47.00 -24.80
CA ILE A 152 28.69 47.93 -23.75
C ILE A 152 27.50 48.39 -22.90
N ASN A 153 26.39 48.78 -23.54
CA ASN A 153 25.17 49.19 -22.83
C ASN A 153 24.57 48.04 -22.03
N ASN A 154 24.53 46.83 -22.59
CA ASN A 154 24.11 45.61 -21.88
C ASN A 154 24.97 45.35 -20.64
N ILE A 155 26.30 45.35 -20.78
CA ILE A 155 27.25 45.19 -19.67
C ILE A 155 27.06 46.29 -18.62
N THR A 156 26.82 47.53 -19.04
CA THR A 156 26.59 48.65 -18.13
C THR A 156 25.33 48.41 -17.30
N GLY A 157 24.21 48.01 -17.93
CA GLY A 157 22.99 47.65 -17.23
C GLY A 157 23.19 46.50 -16.23
N LYS A 158 23.97 45.49 -16.62
CA LYS A 158 24.37 44.37 -15.74
C LYS A 158 25.17 44.83 -14.51
N ILE A 159 26.13 45.73 -14.70
CA ILE A 159 26.94 46.31 -13.60
C ILE A 159 26.08 47.14 -12.65
N VAL A 160 25.13 47.93 -13.17
CA VAL A 160 24.18 48.71 -12.36
C VAL A 160 23.41 47.77 -11.44
N ALA A 161 22.77 46.75 -12.01
CA ALA A 161 21.96 45.79 -11.26
C ALA A 161 22.78 45.10 -10.16
N LEU A 162 23.97 44.57 -10.50
CA LEU A 162 24.86 43.93 -9.52
C LEU A 162 25.29 44.89 -8.41
N SER A 163 25.60 46.15 -8.74
CA SER A 163 26.05 47.12 -7.74
C SER A 163 24.94 47.47 -6.75
N SER A 164 23.71 47.64 -7.24
CA SER A 164 22.54 47.85 -6.39
C SER A 164 22.27 46.65 -5.48
N THR A 165 22.32 45.43 -6.01
CA THR A 165 22.11 44.20 -5.20
C THR A 165 23.20 44.00 -4.16
N ILE A 166 24.48 44.20 -4.52
CA ILE A 166 25.60 44.14 -3.57
C ILE A 166 25.41 45.15 -2.44
N HIS A 167 24.98 46.38 -2.76
CA HIS A 167 24.73 47.40 -1.75
C HIS A 167 23.57 47.03 -0.83
N ALA A 168 22.48 46.48 -1.36
CA ALA A 168 21.35 46.01 -0.56
C ALA A 168 21.78 44.92 0.44
N ILE A 169 22.60 43.95 -0.01
CA ILE A 169 23.15 42.90 0.86
C ILE A 169 24.01 43.49 1.97
N ASP A 170 24.81 44.52 1.67
CA ASP A 170 25.62 45.18 2.68
C ASP A 170 24.77 45.83 3.77
N LEU A 171 23.68 46.50 3.38
CA LEU A 171 22.72 47.07 4.34
C LEU A 171 22.05 45.99 5.17
N GLU A 172 21.65 44.87 4.55
CA GLU A 172 21.05 43.75 5.26
C GLU A 172 22.01 43.12 6.27
N ILE A 173 23.24 42.79 5.87
CA ILE A 173 24.29 42.26 6.78
C ILE A 173 24.49 43.18 7.99
N ILE A 174 24.57 44.50 7.77
CA ILE A 174 24.72 45.48 8.86
C ILE A 174 23.53 45.42 9.81
N ASN A 175 22.31 45.50 9.25
CA ASN A 175 21.08 45.45 10.03
C ASN A 175 20.98 44.17 10.88
N TYR A 176 21.46 43.04 10.35
CA TYR A 176 21.46 41.77 11.07
C TYR A 176 22.43 41.73 12.25
N TYR A 177 23.63 42.28 12.10
CA TYR A 177 24.56 42.39 13.23
C TYR A 177 23.98 43.24 14.35
N ASP A 178 23.33 44.36 13.98
CA ASP A 178 22.65 45.23 14.93
C ASP A 178 21.49 44.49 15.62
N MET A 179 20.65 43.77 14.89
CA MET A 179 19.51 43.02 15.45
C MET A 179 19.93 41.84 16.33
N ILE A 180 20.92 41.03 15.93
CA ILE A 180 21.44 39.91 16.76
C ILE A 180 22.00 40.43 18.08
N SER A 181 22.62 41.62 18.07
CA SER A 181 23.14 42.25 19.29
C SER A 181 22.03 42.71 20.25
N LEU A 182 20.82 42.94 19.74
CA LEU A 182 19.65 43.40 20.50
C LEU A 182 18.79 42.25 21.07
N TYR A 183 18.89 41.04 20.51
CA TYR A 183 18.08 39.88 20.92
C TYR A 183 18.93 38.80 21.61
N GLU A 184 18.43 38.22 22.73
CA GLU A 184 19.06 37.06 23.38
C GLU A 184 18.81 35.76 22.59
N ILE A 185 19.50 35.59 21.47
CA ILE A 185 19.41 34.40 20.63
C ILE A 185 20.30 33.30 21.20
N LYS A 186 19.72 32.14 21.50
CA LYS A 186 20.44 31.00 22.08
C LYS A 186 21.17 30.19 21.00
N SER A 187 22.27 29.55 21.38
CA SER A 187 22.90 28.51 20.57
C SER A 187 22.10 27.22 20.67
N ASP A 188 22.15 26.42 19.61
CA ASP A 188 21.66 25.04 19.62
C ASP A 188 22.78 24.11 19.13
N GLU A 189 23.26 23.26 20.05
CA GLU A 189 24.39 22.37 19.82
C GLU A 189 24.07 21.25 18.80
N TYR A 190 22.78 20.93 18.59
CA TYR A 190 22.34 19.89 17.65
C TYR A 190 21.97 20.43 16.28
N TYR A 191 21.71 21.73 16.16
CA TYR A 191 21.24 22.36 14.93
C TYR A 191 22.06 22.00 13.68
N LEU A 192 23.40 22.10 13.76
CA LEU A 192 24.28 21.80 12.62
C LEU A 192 24.28 20.31 12.27
N ARG A 193 24.14 19.43 13.27
CA ARG A 193 24.06 17.98 13.10
C ARG A 193 22.78 17.57 12.40
N ASP A 194 21.65 18.13 12.81
CA ASP A 194 20.34 17.85 12.22
C ASP A 194 20.26 18.37 10.78
N LYS A 195 20.77 19.58 10.52
CA LYS A 195 20.92 20.10 9.15
C LYS A 195 21.80 19.19 8.30
N ASN A 196 22.96 18.76 8.81
CA ASN A 196 23.85 17.85 8.09
C ASN A 196 23.17 16.53 7.73
N PHE A 197 22.35 15.97 8.63
CA PHE A 197 21.62 14.74 8.36
C PHE A 197 20.64 14.89 7.19
N ILE A 198 19.91 16.00 7.13
CA ILE A 198 18.99 16.31 6.02
C ILE A 198 19.77 16.56 4.72
N LEU A 199 20.84 17.36 4.77
CA LEU A 199 21.63 17.72 3.58
C LEU A 199 22.30 16.50 2.93
N LYS A 200 22.70 15.49 3.70
CA LYS A 200 23.20 14.22 3.16
C LYS A 200 22.17 13.55 2.25
N LYS A 201 20.90 13.47 2.68
CA LYS A 201 19.81 12.94 1.85
C LYS A 201 19.65 13.74 0.56
N TYR A 202 19.80 15.06 0.62
CA TYR A 202 19.73 15.93 -0.56
C TYR A 202 20.89 15.67 -1.53
N LEU A 203 22.14 15.63 -1.03
CA LEU A 203 23.31 15.33 -1.85
C LEU A 203 23.16 14.00 -2.60
N ASP A 204 22.64 12.97 -1.92
CA ASP A 204 22.43 11.64 -2.48
C ASP A 204 21.46 11.67 -3.67
N VAL A 205 20.28 12.31 -3.53
CA VAL A 205 19.29 12.35 -4.62
C VAL A 205 19.73 13.21 -5.80
N PHE A 206 20.63 14.18 -5.58
CA PHE A 206 21.26 14.97 -6.65
C PHE A 206 22.51 14.32 -7.23
N ASN A 207 22.89 13.12 -6.79
CA ASN A 207 24.10 12.41 -7.21
C ASN A 207 25.38 13.27 -7.11
N ILE A 208 25.45 14.15 -6.12
CA ILE A 208 26.61 15.03 -5.91
C ILE A 208 27.70 14.18 -5.26
N GLN A 209 28.65 13.71 -6.07
CA GLN A 209 29.75 12.87 -5.59
C GLN A 209 30.60 13.62 -4.57
N ASN A 210 30.80 12.98 -3.43
CA ASN A 210 31.66 13.47 -2.35
C ASN A 210 33.13 13.33 -2.78
N THR A 211 33.63 14.30 -3.55
CA THR A 211 34.99 14.25 -4.08
C THR A 211 35.99 14.50 -2.94
N LYS A 212 36.49 13.37 -2.39
CA LYS A 212 37.41 13.22 -1.27
C LYS A 212 36.73 13.34 0.09
N GLU A 213 37.03 12.38 0.97
CA GLU A 213 36.69 12.30 2.39
C GLU A 213 37.01 13.60 3.16
N ARG A 214 36.24 14.66 2.97
CA ARG A 214 36.04 15.65 4.01
C ARG A 214 34.94 15.06 4.87
N ASN A 215 35.32 14.52 6.02
CA ASN A 215 34.37 14.28 7.10
C ASN A 215 33.51 15.55 7.23
N PHE A 216 32.25 15.49 6.78
CA PHE A 216 31.32 16.60 6.96
C PHE A 216 31.14 16.72 8.47
N SER A 217 31.93 17.62 9.05
CA SER A 217 31.82 18.00 10.45
C SER A 217 30.53 18.76 10.65
N ASP A 218 30.01 18.73 11.87
CA ASP A 218 28.92 19.57 12.33
C ASP A 218 29.42 21.01 12.54
N SER A 219 30.01 21.59 11.48
CA SER A 219 30.55 22.94 11.45
C SER A 219 29.85 23.80 10.41
N ILE A 220 29.78 25.11 10.68
CA ILE A 220 29.14 26.12 9.82
C ILE A 220 29.70 26.07 8.39
N SER A 221 31.03 25.97 8.25
CA SER A 221 31.67 25.93 6.93
C SER A 221 31.28 24.68 6.12
N SER A 222 31.07 23.55 6.81
CA SER A 222 30.70 22.28 6.18
C SER A 222 29.25 22.31 5.69
N VAL A 223 28.33 22.75 6.56
CA VAL A 223 26.90 22.91 6.21
C VAL A 223 26.72 23.93 5.09
N LEU A 224 27.36 25.11 5.20
CA LEU A 224 27.32 26.16 4.19
C LEU A 224 27.74 25.65 2.80
N HIS A 225 28.84 24.89 2.76
CA HIS A 225 29.34 24.35 1.50
C HIS A 225 28.34 23.39 0.84
N GLN A 226 27.73 22.50 1.63
CA GLN A 226 26.73 21.55 1.14
C GLN A 226 25.48 22.28 0.61
N GLU A 227 24.97 23.26 1.34
CA GLU A 227 23.81 24.05 0.90
C GLU A 227 24.07 24.77 -0.43
N ILE A 228 25.25 25.38 -0.58
CA ILE A 228 25.65 26.04 -1.84
C ILE A 228 25.71 25.05 -2.99
N LEU A 229 26.35 23.88 -2.80
CA LEU A 229 26.47 22.86 -3.85
C LEU A 229 25.09 22.37 -4.33
N ILE A 230 24.18 22.11 -3.40
CA ILE A 230 22.82 21.65 -3.72
C ILE A 230 22.04 22.76 -4.44
N THR A 231 22.09 24.00 -3.94
CA THR A 231 21.41 25.14 -4.59
C THR A 231 21.91 25.36 -6.01
N GLU A 232 23.22 25.27 -6.24
CA GLU A 232 23.78 25.35 -7.60
C GLU A 232 23.30 24.20 -8.49
N GLN A 233 23.18 22.99 -7.97
CA GLN A 233 22.72 21.82 -8.74
C GLN A 233 21.25 21.93 -9.13
N ILE A 234 20.38 22.33 -8.20
CA ILE A 234 18.95 22.63 -8.46
C ILE A 234 18.80 23.56 -9.67
N LEU A 235 19.69 24.54 -9.77
CA LEU A 235 19.68 25.57 -10.78
C LEU A 235 20.31 25.12 -12.11
N LYS A 236 21.37 24.31 -12.06
CA LYS A 236 22.04 23.75 -13.26
C LYS A 236 21.18 22.74 -14.01
N GLU A 237 20.56 21.80 -13.31
CA GLU A 237 19.85 20.68 -13.94
C GLU A 237 18.46 21.04 -14.47
N ASN A 238 17.99 22.27 -14.28
CA ASN A 238 16.60 22.64 -14.56
C ASN A 238 15.62 21.66 -13.88
N THR A 239 15.98 21.17 -12.69
CA THR A 239 15.32 20.07 -11.97
C THR A 239 13.81 20.29 -11.87
N LEU A 240 13.39 21.55 -11.72
CA LEU A 240 12.00 21.98 -11.72
C LEU A 240 11.24 21.57 -12.98
N LYS A 241 11.82 21.78 -14.17
CA LYS A 241 11.20 21.41 -15.44
C LYS A 241 11.18 19.89 -15.61
N ASP A 242 12.21 19.20 -15.16
CA ASP A 242 12.28 17.73 -15.26
C ASP A 242 11.26 17.03 -14.38
N ILE A 243 11.13 17.46 -13.12
CA ILE A 243 10.07 17.00 -12.20
C ILE A 243 8.70 17.28 -12.84
N SER A 244 8.46 18.52 -13.28
CA SER A 244 7.16 18.91 -13.85
C SER A 244 6.81 18.13 -15.12
N LYS A 245 7.78 17.90 -16.01
CA LYS A 245 7.59 17.15 -17.26
C LYS A 245 7.29 15.67 -17.00
N LYS A 246 7.97 15.06 -16.01
CA LYS A 246 7.74 13.66 -15.66
C LYS A 246 6.40 13.46 -14.96
N ILE A 247 6.01 14.36 -14.04
CA ILE A 247 4.69 14.31 -13.37
C ILE A 247 3.55 14.21 -14.39
N ASN A 248 3.67 14.88 -15.54
CA ASN A 248 2.64 14.89 -16.57
C ASN A 248 2.55 13.61 -17.43
N LYS A 249 3.49 12.68 -17.33
CA LYS A 249 3.56 11.49 -18.20
C LYS A 249 2.95 10.21 -17.60
N ASN A 250 2.47 10.21 -16.36
CA ASN A 250 1.84 9.07 -15.67
C ASN A 250 2.65 7.74 -15.58
N GLU A 251 3.87 7.68 -16.12
CA GLU A 251 4.80 6.53 -16.06
C GLU A 251 5.94 6.80 -15.07
N ILE A 252 5.60 7.06 -13.81
CA ILE A 252 6.60 7.27 -12.74
C ILE A 252 6.48 6.13 -11.73
N SER A 253 7.60 5.52 -11.34
CA SER A 253 7.64 4.52 -10.27
C SER A 253 7.56 5.16 -8.87
N LEU A 254 7.14 4.42 -7.85
CA LEU A 254 7.11 4.95 -6.47
C LEU A 254 8.48 5.46 -6.00
N ASP A 255 9.56 4.77 -6.37
CA ASP A 255 10.92 5.16 -5.97
C ASP A 255 11.31 6.52 -6.58
N GLN A 256 10.94 6.75 -7.85
CA GLN A 256 11.13 8.05 -8.51
C GLN A 256 10.30 9.15 -7.86
N ILE A 257 9.07 8.85 -7.40
CA ILE A 257 8.26 9.84 -6.67
C ILE A 257 8.94 10.20 -5.34
N ASN A 258 9.44 9.22 -4.59
CA ASN A 258 10.14 9.46 -3.32
C ASN A 258 11.42 10.31 -3.52
N GLU A 259 12.19 10.01 -4.56
CA GLU A 259 13.36 10.82 -4.95
C GLU A 259 12.93 12.27 -5.26
N PHE A 260 11.85 12.46 -6.03
CA PHE A 260 11.34 13.79 -6.35
C PHE A 260 10.77 14.53 -5.14
N ILE A 261 10.15 13.83 -4.18
CA ILE A 261 9.72 14.44 -2.91
C ILE A 261 10.93 15.01 -2.19
N THR A 262 12.01 14.23 -2.07
CA THR A 262 13.26 14.67 -1.44
C THR A 262 13.86 15.88 -2.17
N LYS A 263 13.88 15.86 -3.51
CA LYS A 263 14.32 17.02 -4.31
C LYS A 263 13.42 18.25 -4.11
N ALA A 264 12.10 18.06 -3.97
CA ALA A 264 11.16 19.14 -3.73
C ALA A 264 11.35 19.77 -2.33
N TYR A 265 11.71 18.97 -1.32
CA TYR A 265 12.13 19.47 -0.02
C TYR A 265 13.44 20.26 -0.07
N ALA A 266 14.44 19.78 -0.82
CA ALA A 266 15.66 20.56 -1.03
C ALA A 266 15.37 21.93 -1.69
N ILE A 267 14.44 21.97 -2.65
CA ILE A 267 13.97 23.20 -3.29
C ILE A 267 13.27 24.11 -2.26
N LYS A 268 12.37 23.55 -1.45
CA LYS A 268 11.65 24.27 -0.39
C LYS A 268 12.63 24.94 0.60
N ASP A 269 13.65 24.21 1.02
CA ASP A 269 14.53 24.61 2.12
C ASP A 269 15.66 25.54 1.67
N LEU A 270 16.19 25.33 0.46
CA LEU A 270 17.44 25.96 -0.01
C LEU A 270 17.26 26.95 -1.16
N TYR A 271 16.12 26.90 -1.86
CA TYR A 271 15.90 27.74 -3.04
C TYR A 271 14.63 28.59 -2.93
N ASN A 272 13.45 27.98 -3.02
CA ASN A 272 12.17 28.68 -3.01
C ASN A 272 11.10 27.85 -2.31
N ASN A 273 10.64 28.36 -1.17
CA ASN A 273 9.67 27.71 -0.29
C ASN A 273 8.32 27.43 -0.98
N GLU A 274 7.76 28.43 -1.68
CA GLU A 274 6.45 28.33 -2.33
C GLU A 274 6.47 27.29 -3.46
N ILE A 275 7.50 27.34 -4.32
CA ILE A 275 7.67 26.37 -5.41
C ILE A 275 7.85 24.96 -4.84
N GLY A 276 8.67 24.80 -3.80
CA GLY A 276 8.88 23.53 -3.11
C GLY A 276 7.58 22.95 -2.54
N ASN A 277 6.82 23.74 -1.79
CA ASN A 277 5.53 23.31 -1.21
C ASN A 277 4.51 22.90 -2.29
N ASN A 278 4.44 23.65 -3.39
CA ASN A 278 3.57 23.33 -4.52
C ASN A 278 3.95 21.99 -5.19
N LEU A 279 5.25 21.71 -5.32
CA LEU A 279 5.74 20.44 -5.85
C LEU A 279 5.47 19.28 -4.91
N ILE A 280 5.77 19.43 -3.61
CA ILE A 280 5.49 18.43 -2.58
C ILE A 280 4.01 18.02 -2.61
N SER A 281 3.10 19.00 -2.61
CA SER A 281 1.66 18.75 -2.64
C SER A 281 1.21 17.95 -3.87
N LYS A 282 1.78 18.25 -5.05
CA LYS A 282 1.51 17.50 -6.29
C LYS A 282 2.07 16.07 -6.22
N LEU A 283 3.28 15.91 -5.71
CA LEU A 283 3.94 14.62 -5.59
C LEU A 283 3.24 13.70 -4.57
N TYR A 284 2.80 14.22 -3.44
CA TYR A 284 1.97 13.47 -2.48
C TYR A 284 0.66 12.99 -3.11
N SER A 285 -0.04 13.87 -3.84
CA SER A 285 -1.26 13.49 -4.57
C SER A 285 -1.00 12.36 -5.57
N LEU A 286 0.11 12.45 -6.31
CA LEU A 286 0.53 11.43 -7.27
C LEU A 286 0.87 10.11 -6.57
N LYS A 287 1.66 10.15 -5.49
CA LYS A 287 2.04 8.97 -4.69
C LYS A 287 0.80 8.27 -4.13
N TYR A 288 -0.11 9.02 -3.52
CA TYR A 288 -1.37 8.48 -3.01
C TYR A 288 -2.19 7.80 -4.11
N SER A 289 -2.34 8.47 -5.25
CA SER A 289 -3.12 7.95 -6.38
C SER A 289 -2.51 6.67 -6.96
N LEU A 290 -1.18 6.60 -7.06
CA LEU A 290 -0.46 5.43 -7.53
C LEU A 290 -0.62 4.24 -6.56
N ILE A 291 -0.45 4.48 -5.25
CA ILE A 291 -0.67 3.45 -4.23
C ILE A 291 -2.11 2.93 -4.29
N LYS A 292 -3.11 3.83 -4.32
CA LYS A 292 -4.52 3.48 -4.45
C LYS A 292 -4.79 2.62 -5.68
N LYS A 293 -4.21 2.98 -6.84
CA LYS A 293 -4.32 2.19 -8.07
C LYS A 293 -3.79 0.77 -7.90
N TYR A 294 -2.65 0.58 -7.24
CA TYR A 294 -2.13 -0.76 -6.96
C TYR A 294 -3.11 -1.60 -6.11
N TYR A 295 -3.68 -1.03 -5.06
CA TYR A 295 -4.72 -1.70 -4.27
C TYR A 295 -5.94 -2.11 -5.09
N GLN A 296 -6.29 -1.36 -6.14
CA GLN A 296 -7.37 -1.68 -7.06
C GLN A 296 -6.99 -2.78 -8.05
N GLU A 297 -5.74 -2.84 -8.52
CA GLU A 297 -5.32 -3.78 -9.57
C GLU A 297 -5.03 -5.19 -9.05
N GLN A 298 -4.28 -5.32 -7.96
CA GLN A 298 -3.68 -6.61 -7.56
C GLN A 298 -4.37 -7.31 -6.37
N ILE A 299 -5.29 -6.63 -5.66
CA ILE A 299 -6.05 -7.13 -4.49
C ILE A 299 -5.16 -7.82 -3.44
N ILE A 300 -4.90 -7.12 -2.33
CA ILE A 300 -3.81 -7.39 -1.38
C ILE A 300 -2.45 -7.08 -2.02
N VAL A 301 -2.00 -5.83 -1.85
CA VAL A 301 -0.66 -5.41 -2.25
C VAL A 301 0.18 -5.14 -1.02
N ASP A 302 1.42 -5.62 -1.01
CA ASP A 302 2.40 -5.34 0.06
C ASP A 302 2.94 -3.90 0.06
N LYS A 303 2.33 -3.00 -0.73
CA LYS A 303 2.66 -1.58 -0.77
C LYS A 303 1.97 -0.86 0.40
N LYS A 304 2.77 -0.47 1.39
CA LYS A 304 2.34 0.40 2.48
C LYS A 304 2.41 1.86 2.03
N PHE A 305 1.60 2.71 2.64
CA PHE A 305 1.84 4.16 2.65
C PHE A 305 3.06 4.44 3.54
N ILE A 306 4.25 4.09 3.05
CA ILE A 306 5.51 4.39 3.72
C ILE A 306 5.77 5.87 3.51
N SER A 307 5.98 6.54 4.64
CA SER A 307 6.31 7.95 4.69
C SER A 307 7.58 8.15 5.49
N ASP A 308 8.41 9.07 5.04
CA ASP A 308 9.62 9.49 5.74
C ASP A 308 9.37 10.70 6.66
N THR A 309 8.16 11.28 6.63
CA THR A 309 7.79 12.51 7.35
C THR A 309 6.38 12.46 7.93
N ASP A 310 6.14 13.15 9.04
CA ASP A 310 4.80 13.24 9.63
C ASP A 310 3.84 14.04 8.72
N ASP A 311 4.33 15.07 8.03
CA ASP A 311 3.56 15.86 7.06
C ASP A 311 2.95 14.99 5.94
N GLU A 312 3.74 14.06 5.38
CA GLU A 312 3.27 13.15 4.34
C GLU A 312 2.25 12.14 4.90
N LEU A 313 2.45 11.63 6.12
CA LEU A 313 1.48 10.75 6.79
C LEU A 313 0.15 11.47 7.01
N GLU A 314 0.20 12.71 7.50
CA GLU A 314 -0.98 13.54 7.72
C GLU A 314 -1.71 13.82 6.40
N TYR A 315 -0.98 14.14 5.33
CA TYR A 315 -1.57 14.32 4.00
C TYR A 315 -2.31 13.04 3.55
N PHE A 316 -1.69 11.87 3.66
CA PHE A 316 -2.33 10.60 3.27
C PHE A 316 -3.53 10.26 4.15
N ALA A 317 -3.47 10.49 5.45
CA ALA A 317 -4.59 10.27 6.36
C ALA A 317 -5.78 11.19 6.01
N ASN A 318 -5.52 12.46 5.74
CA ASN A 318 -6.54 13.41 5.31
C ASN A 318 -7.14 13.03 3.95
N ARG A 319 -6.32 12.53 3.02
CA ARG A 319 -6.79 12.07 1.71
C ARG A 319 -7.61 10.78 1.80
N LEU A 320 -7.23 9.85 2.67
CA LEU A 320 -8.01 8.65 2.97
C LEU A 320 -9.37 9.01 3.59
N ARG A 321 -9.39 9.95 4.54
CA ARG A 321 -10.63 10.47 5.12
C ARG A 321 -11.54 11.08 4.05
N PHE A 322 -10.96 11.82 3.11
CA PHE A 322 -11.71 12.38 1.97
C PHE A 322 -12.31 11.28 1.09
N ASP A 323 -11.57 10.22 0.80
CA ASP A 323 -12.06 9.06 0.04
C ASP A 323 -13.24 8.38 0.76
N PHE A 324 -13.10 8.07 2.05
CA PHE A 324 -14.20 7.55 2.87
C PHE A 324 -15.44 8.45 2.79
N ASN A 325 -15.27 9.75 2.99
CA ASN A 325 -16.39 10.70 2.96
C ASN A 325 -17.07 10.77 1.59
N ASN A 326 -16.31 10.65 0.49
CA ASN A 326 -16.90 10.62 -0.85
C ASN A 326 -17.66 9.32 -1.10
N THR A 327 -17.11 8.18 -0.71
CA THR A 327 -17.77 6.88 -0.82
C THR A 327 -19.03 6.85 0.04
N ILE A 328 -19.00 7.35 1.28
CA ILE A 328 -20.18 7.41 2.17
C ILE A 328 -21.27 8.35 1.61
N LYS A 329 -20.87 9.46 1.00
CA LYS A 329 -21.82 10.38 0.33
C LYS A 329 -22.37 9.79 -0.97
N ASP A 330 -21.77 8.72 -1.48
CA ASP A 330 -22.11 8.09 -2.75
C ASP A 330 -22.25 9.12 -3.88
N LYS A 331 -21.28 10.03 -3.97
CA LYS A 331 -21.36 11.20 -4.86
C LYS A 331 -21.51 10.84 -6.33
N ASP A 332 -20.99 9.68 -6.74
CA ASP A 332 -21.04 9.16 -8.09
C ASP A 332 -22.19 8.14 -8.30
N GLY A 333 -22.97 7.83 -7.26
CA GLY A 333 -24.07 6.86 -7.30
C GLY A 333 -23.63 5.39 -7.42
N SER A 334 -22.32 5.12 -7.40
CA SER A 334 -21.77 3.80 -7.68
C SER A 334 -22.14 2.75 -6.63
N LEU A 335 -22.30 3.14 -5.35
CA LEU A 335 -22.78 2.22 -4.32
C LEU A 335 -24.25 1.87 -4.51
N LEU A 336 -25.08 2.83 -4.93
CA LEU A 336 -26.49 2.55 -5.18
C LEU A 336 -26.68 1.55 -6.32
N GLU A 337 -25.87 1.65 -7.37
CA GLU A 337 -25.90 0.74 -8.51
C GLU A 337 -25.57 -0.70 -8.10
N VAL A 338 -24.51 -0.89 -7.31
CA VAL A 338 -24.05 -2.22 -6.87
C VAL A 338 -24.91 -2.78 -5.73
N TYR A 339 -25.37 -1.93 -4.81
CA TYR A 339 -26.00 -2.31 -3.54
C TYR A 339 -27.43 -1.81 -3.38
N THR A 340 -28.25 -1.93 -4.42
CA THR A 340 -29.62 -1.38 -4.53
C THR A 340 -30.49 -1.52 -3.28
N THR A 341 -30.64 -2.72 -2.70
CA THR A 341 -31.56 -2.97 -1.57
C THR A 341 -30.95 -2.69 -0.20
N ASN A 342 -29.63 -2.83 -0.05
CA ASN A 342 -28.95 -2.88 1.24
C ASN A 342 -27.84 -1.81 1.38
N LYS A 343 -27.85 -0.78 0.53
CA LYS A 343 -26.92 0.37 0.57
C LYS A 343 -26.75 0.95 1.96
N LYS A 344 -27.84 1.05 2.73
CA LYS A 344 -27.82 1.61 4.09
C LYS A 344 -26.84 0.87 5.00
N ASP A 345 -26.75 -0.45 4.88
CA ASP A 345 -25.90 -1.26 5.74
C ASP A 345 -24.43 -1.18 5.33
N ILE A 346 -24.15 -1.06 4.02
CA ILE A 346 -22.81 -0.70 3.52
C ILE A 346 -22.37 0.65 4.10
N LEU A 347 -23.26 1.65 4.10
CA LEU A 347 -22.94 2.95 4.68
C LEU A 347 -22.67 2.87 6.18
N VAL A 348 -23.38 2.03 6.93
CA VAL A 348 -23.11 1.79 8.35
C VAL A 348 -21.74 1.16 8.54
N LEU A 349 -21.38 0.16 7.74
CA LEU A 349 -20.05 -0.45 7.78
C LEU A 349 -18.96 0.58 7.47
N LEU A 350 -19.09 1.35 6.38
CA LEU A 350 -18.10 2.37 6.01
C LEU A 350 -17.92 3.43 7.08
N LYS A 351 -19.00 3.86 7.74
CA LYS A 351 -18.93 4.79 8.88
C LYS A 351 -18.20 4.18 10.09
N LYS A 352 -18.41 2.89 10.37
CA LYS A 352 -17.66 2.17 11.41
C LYS A 352 -16.18 2.02 11.07
N LEU A 353 -15.85 1.86 9.79
CA LEU A 353 -14.47 1.79 9.30
C LEU A 353 -13.78 3.14 9.30
N ALA A 354 -14.52 4.23 9.09
CA ALA A 354 -14.05 5.60 9.16
C ALA A 354 -13.89 6.07 10.62
N THR A 355 -13.11 5.35 11.42
CA THR A 355 -12.71 5.75 12.77
C THR A 355 -11.81 6.99 12.74
N ASP A 356 -11.63 7.67 13.88
CA ASP A 356 -10.79 8.87 13.97
C ASP A 356 -9.30 8.61 13.68
N ASP A 357 -8.80 7.38 13.89
CA ASP A 357 -7.41 6.99 13.58
C ASP A 357 -7.21 6.62 12.09
N MET A 358 -7.16 7.63 11.23
CA MET A 358 -6.88 7.45 9.80
C MET A 358 -5.42 7.07 9.52
N GLN A 359 -4.48 7.45 10.38
CA GLN A 359 -3.07 7.09 10.21
C GLN A 359 -2.86 5.58 10.44
N GLY A 360 -3.48 5.00 11.47
CA GLY A 360 -3.48 3.55 11.69
C GLY A 360 -4.06 2.78 10.50
N LEU A 361 -5.12 3.30 9.87
CA LEU A 361 -5.74 2.68 8.69
C LEU A 361 -4.83 2.66 7.45
N LEU A 362 -3.86 3.58 7.33
CA LEU A 362 -2.87 3.54 6.23
C LEU A 362 -2.02 2.26 6.25
N TYR A 363 -1.97 1.56 7.38
CA TYR A 363 -1.27 0.28 7.55
C TYR A 363 -2.19 -0.94 7.46
N ASP A 364 -3.51 -0.75 7.43
CA ASP A 364 -4.49 -1.84 7.33
C ASP A 364 -4.81 -2.18 5.87
N LYS A 365 -3.93 -2.99 5.27
CA LYS A 365 -4.01 -3.43 3.87
C LYS A 365 -5.39 -3.99 3.49
N PHE A 366 -6.01 -4.77 4.38
CA PHE A 366 -7.31 -5.37 4.09
C PHE A 366 -8.40 -4.30 4.01
N THR A 367 -8.47 -3.41 5.00
CA THR A 367 -9.45 -2.32 5.01
C THR A 367 -9.28 -1.39 3.80
N LEU A 368 -8.03 -1.10 3.40
CA LEU A 368 -7.74 -0.31 2.21
C LEU A 368 -8.17 -1.02 0.92
N SER A 369 -7.82 -2.31 0.75
CA SER A 369 -8.27 -3.12 -0.38
C SER A 369 -9.80 -3.19 -0.45
N PHE A 370 -10.47 -3.36 0.68
CA PHE A 370 -11.92 -3.38 0.78
C PHE A 370 -12.52 -2.04 0.35
N LEU A 371 -12.05 -0.92 0.91
CA LEU A 371 -12.55 0.42 0.60
C LEU A 371 -12.37 0.76 -0.89
N PHE A 372 -11.17 0.55 -1.44
CA PHE A 372 -10.86 0.96 -2.81
C PHE A 372 -11.49 0.07 -3.89
N ASN A 373 -12.00 -1.10 -3.50
CA ASN A 373 -12.72 -2.04 -4.37
C ASN A 373 -14.18 -2.23 -3.92
N ILE A 374 -14.74 -1.33 -3.12
CA ILE A 374 -16.07 -1.52 -2.51
C ILE A 374 -17.18 -1.75 -3.53
N THR A 375 -17.03 -1.29 -4.77
CA THR A 375 -18.01 -1.47 -5.86
C THR A 375 -17.74 -2.70 -6.73
N ASN A 376 -16.66 -3.45 -6.49
CA ASN A 376 -16.29 -4.63 -7.27
C ASN A 376 -16.42 -5.91 -6.43
N VAL A 377 -17.61 -6.51 -6.44
CA VAL A 377 -17.96 -7.66 -5.60
C VAL A 377 -17.07 -8.88 -5.87
N ASP A 378 -16.70 -9.15 -7.13
CA ASP A 378 -15.82 -10.28 -7.46
C ASP A 378 -14.43 -10.11 -6.86
N LYS A 379 -13.88 -8.89 -6.90
CA LYS A 379 -12.60 -8.57 -6.26
C LYS A 379 -12.68 -8.68 -4.74
N LEU A 380 -13.79 -8.26 -4.14
CA LEU A 380 -14.01 -8.42 -2.70
C LEU A 380 -14.16 -9.90 -2.31
N LYS A 381 -14.83 -10.71 -3.13
CA LYS A 381 -14.90 -12.16 -2.92
C LYS A 381 -13.51 -12.77 -2.92
N TYR A 382 -12.70 -12.46 -3.94
CA TYR A 382 -11.30 -12.87 -4.01
C TYR A 382 -10.49 -12.42 -2.78
N LEU A 383 -10.67 -11.17 -2.33
CA LEU A 383 -10.02 -10.64 -1.12
C LEU A 383 -10.35 -11.47 0.13
N PHE A 384 -11.62 -11.84 0.33
CA PHE A 384 -12.06 -12.61 1.49
C PHE A 384 -11.60 -14.08 1.42
N ASP A 385 -11.62 -14.68 0.23
CA ASP A 385 -11.19 -16.06 0.02
C ASP A 385 -9.66 -16.21 0.17
N ASN A 386 -8.87 -15.16 -0.11
CA ASN A 386 -7.40 -15.18 -0.05
C ASN A 386 -6.80 -14.47 1.18
N THR A 387 -7.62 -14.00 2.12
CA THR A 387 -7.15 -13.51 3.42
C THR A 387 -7.25 -14.64 4.43
N TYR A 388 -6.17 -14.95 5.16
CA TYR A 388 -6.14 -16.08 6.10
C TYR A 388 -6.14 -15.64 7.55
N ILE A 389 -6.93 -16.33 8.37
CA ILE A 389 -7.01 -16.20 9.83
C ILE A 389 -6.30 -17.38 10.46
N LYS A 390 -5.44 -17.13 11.45
CA LYS A 390 -4.75 -18.19 12.19
C LYS A 390 -5.68 -18.80 13.23
N GLU A 391 -5.71 -20.13 13.32
CA GLU A 391 -6.58 -20.92 14.19
C GLU A 391 -6.39 -20.61 15.69
N ASP A 392 -5.18 -20.25 16.11
CA ASP A 392 -4.88 -19.81 17.48
C ASP A 392 -5.68 -18.56 17.91
N THR A 393 -6.19 -17.79 16.95
CA THR A 393 -7.06 -16.63 17.21
C THR A 393 -8.54 -16.98 17.36
N PHE A 394 -8.95 -18.22 17.05
CA PHE A 394 -10.33 -18.70 17.17
C PHE A 394 -10.36 -20.24 17.36
N ILE A 395 -9.98 -20.73 18.54
CA ILE A 395 -9.97 -22.17 18.81
C ILE A 395 -11.42 -22.70 18.86
N MET A 396 -11.74 -23.66 17.99
CA MET A 396 -13.02 -24.38 17.99
C MET A 396 -12.73 -25.89 18.09
N PRO A 397 -13.17 -26.59 19.15
CA PRO A 397 -12.71 -27.95 19.47
C PRO A 397 -13.04 -29.02 18.42
N ASN A 398 -14.05 -28.79 17.58
CA ASN A 398 -14.54 -29.77 16.60
C ASN A 398 -13.90 -29.63 15.21
N TYR A 399 -13.04 -28.63 15.01
CA TYR A 399 -12.41 -28.34 13.72
C TYR A 399 -10.89 -28.30 13.90
N SER A 400 -10.16 -28.85 12.93
CA SER A 400 -8.75 -28.52 12.76
C SER A 400 -8.48 -28.10 11.32
N PHE A 401 -7.54 -27.17 11.16
CA PHE A 401 -7.21 -26.60 9.85
C PHE A 401 -5.77 -26.91 9.45
N ASP A 402 -5.56 -27.16 8.16
CA ASP A 402 -4.25 -27.31 7.56
C ASP A 402 -3.41 -26.03 7.78
N ASN A 403 -2.15 -26.23 8.15
CA ASN A 403 -1.24 -25.16 8.56
C ASN A 403 -1.80 -24.19 9.62
N HIS A 404 -2.81 -24.62 10.41
CA HIS A 404 -3.50 -23.81 11.40
C HIS A 404 -4.08 -22.50 10.84
N LYS A 405 -4.63 -22.53 9.62
CA LYS A 405 -5.20 -21.35 8.94
C LYS A 405 -6.50 -21.66 8.21
N ILE A 406 -7.40 -20.68 8.22
CA ILE A 406 -8.67 -20.71 7.47
C ILE A 406 -8.78 -19.45 6.59
N SER A 407 -9.47 -19.53 5.45
CA SER A 407 -9.83 -18.31 4.70
C SER A 407 -10.80 -17.43 5.51
N LEU A 408 -10.75 -16.11 5.35
CA LEU A 408 -11.62 -15.18 6.05
C LEU A 408 -13.09 -15.43 5.67
N SER A 409 -13.35 -15.75 4.41
CA SER A 409 -14.64 -16.21 3.91
C SER A 409 -15.18 -17.40 4.72
N SER A 410 -14.36 -18.44 4.87
CA SER A 410 -14.71 -19.63 5.65
C SER A 410 -14.86 -19.33 7.15
N PHE A 411 -14.02 -18.47 7.72
CA PHE A 411 -14.12 -18.02 9.11
C PHE A 411 -15.43 -17.28 9.37
N LEU A 412 -15.77 -16.27 8.57
CA LEU A 412 -16.99 -15.50 8.75
C LEU A 412 -18.23 -16.37 8.55
N ARG A 413 -18.19 -17.33 7.61
CA ARG A 413 -19.25 -18.34 7.43
C ARG A 413 -19.44 -19.19 8.68
N LEU A 414 -18.35 -19.70 9.26
CA LEU A 414 -18.39 -20.48 10.50
C LEU A 414 -19.01 -19.67 11.63
N MET A 415 -18.53 -18.45 11.85
CA MET A 415 -19.04 -17.58 12.92
C MET A 415 -20.53 -17.24 12.73
N HIS A 416 -20.95 -16.90 11.50
CA HIS A 416 -22.36 -16.62 11.17
C HIS A 416 -23.27 -17.81 11.49
N ASN A 417 -22.88 -19.01 11.06
CA ASN A 417 -23.72 -20.18 11.23
C ASN A 417 -23.90 -20.48 12.73
N VAL A 418 -22.88 -20.29 13.58
CA VAL A 418 -23.04 -20.48 15.03
C VAL A 418 -23.97 -19.44 15.67
N THR A 419 -23.85 -18.17 15.30
CA THR A 419 -24.62 -17.08 15.93
C THR A 419 -26.11 -17.06 15.53
N THR A 420 -26.48 -17.72 14.44
CA THR A 420 -27.85 -17.71 13.89
C THR A 420 -28.68 -18.94 14.23
N ILE A 421 -28.09 -19.98 14.83
CA ILE A 421 -28.82 -21.16 15.31
C ILE A 421 -29.85 -20.74 16.38
N LYS A 422 -31.12 -21.10 16.17
CA LYS A 422 -32.21 -20.80 17.13
C LYS A 422 -32.28 -21.89 18.21
N GLU A 423 -32.38 -21.45 19.47
CA GLU A 423 -32.41 -22.33 20.65
C GLU A 423 -33.46 -23.43 20.60
N LYS A 424 -34.67 -23.15 20.07
CA LYS A 424 -35.76 -24.13 19.95
C LYS A 424 -35.36 -25.40 19.18
N TYR A 425 -34.48 -25.26 18.20
CA TYR A 425 -33.99 -26.37 17.37
C TYR A 425 -32.91 -27.20 18.05
N TYR A 426 -32.27 -26.60 19.04
CA TYR A 426 -31.21 -27.20 19.83
C TYR A 426 -31.77 -27.92 21.06
N THR A 427 -32.76 -27.32 21.74
CA THR A 427 -33.34 -27.87 22.96
C THR A 427 -34.13 -29.16 22.76
N ASP A 428 -34.79 -29.37 21.61
CA ASP A 428 -35.62 -30.57 21.41
C ASP A 428 -34.82 -31.80 21.00
N TYR A 429 -33.59 -31.61 20.53
CA TYR A 429 -32.66 -32.67 20.17
C TYR A 429 -31.78 -33.10 21.35
N PHE A 430 -31.32 -32.14 22.16
CA PHE A 430 -30.31 -32.38 23.21
C PHE A 430 -30.84 -32.48 24.64
N LYS A 431 -32.15 -32.32 24.87
CA LYS A 431 -32.77 -32.51 26.21
C LYS A 431 -32.50 -33.89 26.84
N ASN A 432 -32.10 -34.88 26.05
CA ASN A 432 -31.91 -36.27 26.50
C ASN A 432 -30.44 -36.70 26.67
N GLU A 433 -29.46 -35.88 26.25
CA GLU A 433 -28.04 -36.21 26.46
C GLU A 433 -27.54 -35.58 27.76
N LYS A 434 -27.26 -36.42 28.76
CA LYS A 434 -26.63 -35.99 30.01
C LYS A 434 -25.18 -35.58 29.73
N GLY A 435 -24.95 -34.29 29.46
CA GLY A 435 -23.59 -33.75 29.32
C GLY A 435 -23.56 -32.29 28.89
N SER A 436 -23.54 -31.38 29.87
CA SER A 436 -22.89 -30.04 29.95
C SER A 436 -22.73 -29.09 28.74
N PHE A 437 -23.29 -29.30 27.56
CA PHE A 437 -23.18 -28.34 26.45
C PHE A 437 -24.43 -27.47 26.35
N SER A 438 -24.27 -26.15 26.46
CA SER A 438 -25.35 -25.19 26.22
C SER A 438 -25.05 -24.39 24.95
N LEU A 439 -26.01 -24.34 24.02
CA LEU A 439 -25.91 -23.49 22.82
C LEU A 439 -25.57 -22.04 23.22
N GLN A 440 -26.14 -21.56 24.32
CA GLN A 440 -25.85 -20.22 24.85
C GLN A 440 -24.37 -20.05 25.24
N SER A 441 -23.74 -21.06 25.85
CA SER A 441 -22.31 -21.06 26.17
C SER A 441 -21.46 -21.04 24.90
N TYR A 442 -21.84 -21.79 23.87
CA TYR A 442 -21.11 -21.84 22.60
C TYR A 442 -21.27 -20.55 21.79
N GLN A 443 -22.48 -20.02 21.69
CA GLN A 443 -22.76 -18.71 21.09
C GLN A 443 -22.01 -17.59 21.84
N ARG A 444 -21.92 -17.68 23.17
CA ARG A 444 -21.12 -16.75 23.96
C ARG A 444 -19.62 -16.84 23.62
N GLN A 445 -19.07 -18.04 23.45
CA GLN A 445 -17.67 -18.21 23.02
C GLN A 445 -17.44 -17.62 21.63
N VAL A 446 -18.33 -17.88 20.66
CA VAL A 446 -18.24 -17.30 19.31
C VAL A 446 -18.38 -15.79 19.34
N ASN A 447 -19.31 -15.24 20.12
CA ASN A 447 -19.43 -13.79 20.29
C ASN A 447 -18.16 -13.18 20.89
N GLN A 448 -17.49 -13.85 21.84
CA GLN A 448 -16.19 -13.41 22.36
C GLN A 448 -15.07 -13.47 21.29
N ILE A 449 -15.08 -14.47 20.40
CA ILE A 449 -14.16 -14.54 19.27
C ILE A 449 -14.41 -13.36 18.32
N LEU A 450 -15.68 -13.09 17.98
CA LEU A 450 -16.07 -11.97 17.11
C LEU A 450 -15.69 -10.62 17.73
N GLU A 451 -15.88 -10.42 19.03
CA GLU A 451 -15.48 -9.19 19.73
C GLU A 451 -13.97 -8.92 19.65
N ARG A 452 -13.15 -9.97 19.65
CA ARG A 452 -11.68 -9.86 19.62
C ARG A 452 -11.10 -9.80 18.21
N ASN A 453 -11.79 -10.38 17.23
CA ASN A 453 -11.28 -10.49 15.87
C ASN A 453 -11.54 -9.20 15.07
N LYS A 454 -10.48 -8.55 14.58
CA LYS A 454 -10.59 -7.30 13.81
C LYS A 454 -11.45 -7.39 12.53
N TYR A 455 -11.69 -8.58 12.01
CA TYR A 455 -12.47 -8.81 10.81
C TYR A 455 -13.96 -9.03 11.07
N SER A 456 -14.40 -9.17 12.34
CA SER A 456 -15.81 -9.38 12.69
C SER A 456 -16.73 -8.26 12.18
N LYS A 457 -16.21 -7.04 12.07
CA LYS A 457 -16.91 -5.90 11.48
C LYS A 457 -17.40 -6.14 10.04
N TYR A 458 -16.79 -7.07 9.30
CA TYR A 458 -17.18 -7.42 7.93
C TYR A 458 -18.20 -8.57 7.84
N LEU A 459 -18.61 -9.16 8.96
CA LEU A 459 -19.50 -10.32 9.00
C LEU A 459 -20.81 -10.08 8.23
N TYR A 460 -21.48 -8.97 8.50
CA TYR A 460 -22.72 -8.59 7.80
C TYR A 460 -22.52 -8.40 6.29
N PHE A 461 -21.39 -7.80 5.88
CA PHE A 461 -21.07 -7.63 4.46
C PHE A 461 -20.93 -8.98 3.77
N TYR A 462 -20.18 -9.90 4.40
CA TYR A 462 -20.01 -11.25 3.91
C TYR A 462 -21.36 -11.96 3.72
N GLU A 463 -22.20 -11.94 4.76
CA GLU A 463 -23.53 -12.57 4.76
C GLU A 463 -24.44 -12.08 3.63
N THR A 464 -24.38 -10.78 3.36
CA THR A 464 -25.32 -10.12 2.44
C THR A 464 -24.87 -10.23 0.98
N TYR A 465 -23.56 -10.19 0.72
CA TYR A 465 -23.04 -9.96 -0.64
C TYR A 465 -22.07 -11.03 -1.15
N LEU A 466 -21.41 -11.76 -0.26
CA LEU A 466 -20.41 -12.76 -0.65
C LEU A 466 -20.93 -14.19 -0.45
N LYS A 467 -21.82 -14.40 0.52
CA LYS A 467 -22.43 -15.70 0.81
C LYS A 467 -23.38 -16.13 -0.32
N ASP A 468 -23.17 -17.34 -0.84
CA ASP A 468 -24.06 -17.93 -1.85
C ASP A 468 -25.31 -18.51 -1.18
N ASN A 469 -26.35 -17.68 -1.02
CA ASN A 469 -27.60 -18.07 -0.37
C ASN A 469 -28.58 -18.80 -1.31
N LYS A 470 -28.24 -19.02 -2.60
CA LYS A 470 -29.22 -19.48 -3.60
C LYS A 470 -29.00 -20.92 -4.08
N SER A 471 -27.78 -21.44 -4.04
CA SER A 471 -27.46 -22.67 -4.77
C SER A 471 -27.92 -23.96 -4.08
N LYS A 472 -28.22 -23.96 -2.77
CA LYS A 472 -28.37 -25.19 -1.94
C LYS A 472 -27.18 -26.15 -2.09
N ILE A 473 -26.05 -25.64 -2.59
CA ILE A 473 -24.78 -26.35 -2.74
C ILE A 473 -23.92 -25.91 -1.56
N TYR A 474 -23.57 -26.86 -0.70
CA TYR A 474 -22.78 -26.60 0.48
C TYR A 474 -21.34 -27.02 0.24
N LYS A 475 -20.41 -26.10 0.50
CA LYS A 475 -18.97 -26.37 0.53
C LYS A 475 -18.49 -26.24 1.96
N PHE A 476 -17.70 -27.20 2.40
CA PHE A 476 -17.03 -27.15 3.70
C PHE A 476 -15.96 -26.04 3.74
N TYR A 477 -15.42 -25.76 4.93
CA TYR A 477 -14.47 -24.68 5.14
C TYR A 477 -13.13 -24.98 4.47
N ASP A 478 -12.60 -23.99 3.75
CA ASP A 478 -11.30 -24.14 3.09
C ASP A 478 -10.20 -24.37 4.14
N GLY A 479 -9.29 -25.29 3.82
CA GLY A 479 -8.21 -25.69 4.72
C GLY A 479 -8.64 -26.61 5.85
N MET A 480 -9.90 -27.04 5.95
CA MET A 480 -10.33 -27.96 7.01
C MET A 480 -9.67 -29.33 6.83
N LYS A 481 -8.91 -29.79 7.83
CA LYS A 481 -8.16 -31.05 7.80
C LYS A 481 -8.89 -32.20 8.48
N GLU A 482 -9.59 -31.90 9.57
CA GLU A 482 -10.35 -32.89 10.33
C GLU A 482 -11.67 -32.28 10.83
N LEU A 483 -12.74 -33.05 10.66
CA LEU A 483 -14.04 -32.80 11.27
C LEU A 483 -14.28 -33.85 12.36
N ARG A 484 -14.15 -33.45 13.62
CA ARG A 484 -14.41 -34.32 14.77
C ARG A 484 -15.85 -34.21 15.19
N ASN A 485 -16.43 -35.36 15.52
CA ASN A 485 -17.81 -35.47 16.00
C ASN A 485 -17.79 -35.94 17.45
N ASP A 486 -17.00 -35.27 18.28
CA ASP A 486 -17.00 -35.49 19.72
C ASP A 486 -18.25 -34.86 20.36
N GLU A 487 -18.97 -34.02 19.59
CA GLU A 487 -20.23 -33.38 19.94
C GLU A 487 -21.16 -33.38 18.72
N ASN A 488 -22.42 -33.78 18.90
CA ASN A 488 -23.50 -33.85 17.89
C ASN A 488 -23.84 -32.50 17.18
N HIS A 489 -23.02 -31.46 17.33
CA HIS A 489 -23.29 -30.06 16.96
C HIS A 489 -22.44 -29.56 15.80
N ALA A 490 -21.44 -30.31 15.34
CA ALA A 490 -20.57 -29.88 14.25
C ALA A 490 -21.36 -29.65 12.96
N PHE A 491 -22.46 -30.39 12.73
CA PHE A 491 -23.24 -30.32 11.49
C PHE A 491 -24.24 -29.14 11.42
N LEU A 492 -24.84 -28.73 12.54
CA LEU A 492 -25.72 -27.54 12.65
C LEU A 492 -25.06 -26.24 12.17
N GLN A 493 -23.73 -26.25 12.08
CA GLN A 493 -22.90 -25.14 11.64
C GLN A 493 -22.75 -25.09 10.12
N PHE A 494 -23.34 -26.01 9.34
CA PHE A 494 -23.17 -26.09 7.88
C PHE A 494 -24.41 -25.76 7.06
N CYS A 495 -25.63 -26.00 7.57
CA CYS A 495 -26.86 -25.88 6.79
C CYS A 495 -27.78 -24.76 7.31
N GLU A 496 -28.28 -23.92 6.40
CA GLU A 496 -29.27 -22.90 6.76
C GLU A 496 -30.60 -23.58 7.09
N TYR A 497 -31.09 -23.34 8.30
CA TYR A 497 -32.36 -23.85 8.80
C TYR A 497 -33.53 -23.42 7.90
N MET A 498 -34.00 -24.32 7.04
CA MET A 498 -35.21 -24.12 6.22
C MET A 498 -36.34 -25.00 6.76
N ASN A 499 -37.29 -24.38 7.45
CA ASN A 499 -38.61 -24.96 7.61
C ASN A 499 -39.27 -24.98 6.23
N ASN A 500 -39.37 -26.13 5.59
CA ASN A 500 -40.45 -26.51 4.67
C ASN A 500 -40.00 -27.75 3.89
N TYR A 501 -40.31 -28.95 4.41
CA TYR A 501 -40.24 -30.19 3.64
C TYR A 501 -41.45 -31.05 3.99
N ASP A 502 -42.62 -30.68 3.46
CA ASP A 502 -43.84 -31.49 3.55
C ASP A 502 -44.02 -32.47 2.36
N ASP A 503 -43.26 -32.32 1.27
CA ASP A 503 -43.66 -32.90 -0.03
C ASP A 503 -42.72 -33.92 -0.71
N MET A 504 -41.55 -34.28 -0.16
CA MET A 504 -40.56 -35.07 -0.95
C MET A 504 -40.00 -36.36 -0.33
N ILE A 505 -40.45 -36.78 0.85
CA ILE A 505 -40.17 -38.12 1.36
C ILE A 505 -41.45 -38.66 1.99
N ASP A 506 -41.85 -39.85 1.56
CA ASP A 506 -42.93 -40.65 2.14
C ASP A 506 -43.00 -40.43 3.66
N LYS A 507 -44.12 -39.87 4.14
CA LYS A 507 -44.40 -39.62 5.57
C LYS A 507 -44.13 -40.84 6.45
N ASP A 508 -44.07 -42.04 5.86
CA ASP A 508 -43.72 -43.31 6.48
C ASP A 508 -42.25 -43.44 6.96
N ARG A 509 -41.27 -42.66 6.46
CA ARG A 509 -39.86 -42.83 6.87
C ARG A 509 -39.55 -42.35 8.29
N TYR A 510 -40.35 -41.43 8.83
CA TYR A 510 -40.24 -40.92 10.19
C TYR A 510 -41.63 -40.52 10.71
N VAL A 511 -42.52 -41.50 10.92
CA VAL A 511 -43.80 -41.30 11.63
C VAL A 511 -43.60 -41.10 13.14
N HIS A 512 -42.36 -41.22 13.63
CA HIS A 512 -42.04 -41.00 15.03
C HIS A 512 -41.05 -39.85 15.20
N ASN A 513 -41.66 -38.69 15.41
CA ASN A 513 -41.20 -37.50 16.13
C ASN A 513 -41.08 -36.25 15.26
N ALA A 514 -41.63 -35.16 15.81
CA ALA A 514 -41.81 -33.83 15.24
C ALA A 514 -40.48 -33.08 15.00
N TYR A 515 -39.55 -33.68 14.28
CA TYR A 515 -38.26 -33.07 13.96
C TYR A 515 -38.29 -32.49 12.53
N SER A 516 -37.88 -31.23 12.40
CA SER A 516 -37.62 -30.58 11.11
C SER A 516 -36.47 -31.30 10.40
N ILE A 517 -36.70 -31.81 9.19
CA ILE A 517 -35.68 -32.43 8.34
C ILE A 517 -35.01 -31.35 7.48
N GLU A 518 -33.68 -31.28 7.50
CA GLU A 518 -32.93 -30.35 6.64
C GLU A 518 -32.57 -31.00 5.29
N TYR A 519 -32.52 -30.20 4.23
CA TYR A 519 -32.22 -30.66 2.88
C TYR A 519 -31.06 -29.90 2.24
N ALA A 520 -30.07 -30.66 1.74
CA ALA A 520 -28.99 -30.17 0.90
C ALA A 520 -29.07 -30.82 -0.49
N LYS A 521 -28.97 -30.00 -1.54
CA LYS A 521 -28.91 -30.55 -2.90
C LYS A 521 -27.57 -31.22 -3.12
N GLU A 522 -26.48 -30.48 -2.91
CA GLU A 522 -25.13 -31.00 -3.10
C GLU A 522 -24.23 -30.58 -1.94
N ILE A 523 -23.34 -31.47 -1.53
CA ILE A 523 -22.33 -31.21 -0.50
C ILE A 523 -20.96 -31.60 -1.05
N TYR A 524 -19.99 -30.70 -0.94
CA TYR A 524 -18.61 -30.91 -1.37
C TYR A 524 -17.63 -30.75 -0.20
N PHE A 525 -16.80 -31.77 -0.02
CA PHE A 525 -15.70 -31.75 0.94
C PHE A 525 -14.48 -31.00 0.37
N PRO A 526 -13.68 -30.31 1.22
CA PRO A 526 -12.48 -29.64 0.76
C PRO A 526 -11.35 -30.66 0.56
N ASP A 527 -10.46 -30.43 -0.39
CA ASP A 527 -9.38 -31.37 -0.75
C ASP A 527 -8.37 -31.61 0.40
N THR A 528 -8.36 -30.73 1.40
CA THR A 528 -7.50 -30.81 2.59
C THR A 528 -8.05 -31.74 3.67
N LEU A 529 -9.31 -32.18 3.57
CA LEU A 529 -9.98 -32.94 4.62
C LEU A 529 -9.58 -34.42 4.55
N GLU A 530 -8.85 -34.88 5.57
CA GLU A 530 -8.37 -36.26 5.67
C GLU A 530 -9.34 -37.17 6.41
N THR A 531 -10.04 -36.64 7.42
CA THR A 531 -10.93 -37.41 8.30
C THR A 531 -12.20 -36.64 8.61
N ALA A 532 -13.35 -37.30 8.46
CA ALA A 532 -14.65 -36.71 8.74
C ALA A 532 -15.54 -37.65 9.55
N SER A 533 -16.18 -37.14 10.60
CA SER A 533 -17.20 -37.87 11.33
C SER A 533 -18.52 -37.10 11.31
N PHE A 534 -19.61 -37.78 10.97
CA PHE A 534 -20.96 -37.23 10.88
C PHE A 534 -21.82 -37.82 11.98
N GLY A 535 -22.34 -36.97 12.88
CA GLY A 535 -23.18 -37.38 13.98
C GLY A 535 -24.65 -37.61 13.66
N TYR A 536 -25.40 -37.85 14.74
CA TYR A 536 -26.85 -38.02 14.74
C TYR A 536 -27.48 -36.65 14.35
N TYR A 537 -27.99 -36.53 13.12
CA TYR A 537 -28.85 -35.43 12.65
C TYR A 537 -29.77 -35.88 11.48
N PRO A 538 -31.03 -35.41 11.40
CA PRO A 538 -31.92 -35.71 10.29
C PRO A 538 -31.64 -34.80 9.08
N LEU A 539 -30.50 -34.99 8.43
CA LEU A 539 -30.17 -34.36 7.15
C LEU A 539 -30.49 -35.29 5.98
N VAL A 540 -31.10 -34.73 4.94
CA VAL A 540 -31.26 -35.35 3.62
C VAL A 540 -30.34 -34.66 2.62
N VAL A 541 -29.51 -35.43 1.93
CA VAL A 541 -28.57 -34.94 0.91
C VAL A 541 -28.84 -35.64 -0.41
N ASP A 542 -29.06 -34.91 -1.50
CA ASP A 542 -29.21 -35.56 -2.82
C ASP A 542 -27.88 -36.06 -3.37
N TYR A 543 -26.82 -35.26 -3.29
CA TYR A 543 -25.49 -35.61 -3.76
C TYR A 543 -24.42 -35.23 -2.73
N LEU A 544 -23.76 -36.22 -2.14
CA LEU A 544 -22.63 -36.03 -1.23
C LEU A 544 -21.34 -36.43 -1.94
N HIS A 545 -20.49 -35.43 -2.21
CA HIS A 545 -19.21 -35.59 -2.88
C HIS A 545 -18.07 -35.58 -1.85
N LEU A 546 -17.51 -36.76 -1.60
CA LEU A 546 -16.30 -36.90 -0.80
C LEU A 546 -15.07 -36.50 -1.63
N ASN A 547 -14.05 -35.95 -0.98
CA ASN A 547 -12.84 -35.45 -1.64
C ASN A 547 -11.77 -36.54 -1.80
N GLN A 548 -10.90 -36.42 -2.81
CA GLN A 548 -9.83 -37.39 -3.13
C GLN A 548 -8.70 -37.46 -2.07
N GLY A 549 -8.66 -36.55 -1.11
CA GLY A 549 -7.78 -36.59 0.07
C GLY A 549 -8.38 -37.33 1.28
N LEU A 550 -9.68 -37.60 1.29
CA LEU A 550 -10.37 -38.21 2.42
C LEU A 550 -9.96 -39.68 2.60
N LYS A 551 -9.49 -40.02 3.80
CA LYS A 551 -9.08 -41.38 4.18
C LYS A 551 -10.15 -42.10 4.99
N THR A 552 -10.80 -41.40 5.91
CA THR A 552 -11.79 -42.00 6.82
C THR A 552 -13.04 -41.14 6.93
N ILE A 553 -14.19 -41.80 6.86
CA ILE A 553 -15.50 -41.18 7.06
C ILE A 553 -16.34 -42.02 8.03
N ALA A 554 -17.06 -41.36 8.94
CA ALA A 554 -18.03 -42.01 9.83
C ALA A 554 -19.44 -41.42 9.66
N PHE A 555 -20.48 -42.26 9.63
CA PHE A 555 -21.90 -41.87 9.48
C PHE A 555 -22.76 -42.36 10.65
N ASP A 556 -23.46 -41.46 11.34
CA ASP A 556 -24.35 -41.87 12.46
C ASP A 556 -25.85 -41.81 12.17
N THR A 557 -26.37 -41.04 11.19
CA THR A 557 -27.83 -41.10 10.81
C THR A 557 -28.24 -40.54 9.44
N ASN A 558 -27.41 -39.76 8.76
CA ASN A 558 -27.84 -38.93 7.61
C ASN A 558 -28.42 -39.75 6.45
N GLN A 559 -29.50 -39.26 5.81
CA GLN A 559 -30.03 -39.83 4.57
C GLN A 559 -29.29 -39.23 3.37
N VAL A 560 -28.64 -40.07 2.58
CA VAL A 560 -27.92 -39.63 1.38
C VAL A 560 -28.51 -40.33 0.16
N LEU A 561 -29.00 -39.60 -0.83
CA LEU A 561 -29.52 -40.21 -2.05
C LEU A 561 -28.37 -40.76 -2.92
N ASN A 562 -27.31 -39.99 -3.09
CA ASN A 562 -26.12 -40.39 -3.86
C ASN A 562 -24.85 -40.01 -3.08
N LEU A 563 -24.08 -41.02 -2.67
CA LEU A 563 -22.79 -40.86 -2.01
C LEU A 563 -21.68 -41.19 -3.01
N TYR A 564 -20.88 -40.20 -3.39
CA TYR A 564 -19.71 -40.37 -4.27
C TYR A 564 -18.48 -40.63 -3.42
N ILE A 565 -17.90 -41.82 -3.57
CA ILE A 565 -16.78 -42.36 -2.79
C ILE A 565 -15.54 -42.40 -3.69
N PRO A 566 -14.53 -41.56 -3.44
CA PRO A 566 -13.27 -41.56 -4.18
C PRO A 566 -12.39 -42.75 -3.82
N SER A 567 -11.41 -43.02 -4.66
CA SER A 567 -10.50 -44.15 -4.49
C SER A 567 -9.59 -44.04 -3.25
N SER A 568 -9.42 -42.84 -2.71
CA SER A 568 -8.64 -42.55 -1.51
C SER A 568 -9.23 -43.04 -0.20
N VAL A 569 -10.56 -43.25 -0.14
CA VAL A 569 -11.23 -43.66 1.10
C VAL A 569 -10.77 -45.05 1.48
N GLU A 570 -10.26 -45.20 2.69
CA GLU A 570 -9.73 -46.45 3.26
C GLU A 570 -10.76 -47.11 4.18
N LEU A 571 -11.60 -46.30 4.82
CA LEU A 571 -12.51 -46.75 5.86
C LEU A 571 -13.80 -45.92 5.87
N ILE A 572 -14.93 -46.62 5.81
CA ILE A 572 -16.26 -46.08 6.08
C ILE A 572 -16.78 -46.73 7.36
N LEU A 573 -17.00 -45.93 8.39
CA LEU A 573 -17.62 -46.34 9.64
C LEU A 573 -19.08 -45.90 9.61
N GLY A 574 -20.01 -46.74 10.04
CA GLY A 574 -21.39 -46.25 10.18
C GLY A 574 -22.31 -47.06 11.06
N GLY A 575 -21.75 -47.99 11.85
CA GLY A 575 -22.51 -48.82 12.79
C GLY A 575 -23.82 -49.35 12.17
N TYR A 576 -24.94 -49.12 12.86
CA TYR A 576 -26.29 -49.51 12.44
C TYR A 576 -27.01 -48.46 11.56
N HIS A 577 -26.30 -47.46 11.06
CA HIS A 577 -26.87 -46.21 10.56
C HIS A 577 -26.39 -45.77 9.16
N LEU A 578 -25.69 -46.65 8.42
CA LEU A 578 -25.39 -46.43 7.01
C LEU A 578 -26.68 -46.30 6.20
N ASN A 579 -26.93 -45.11 5.64
CA ASN A 579 -28.24 -44.73 5.11
C ASN A 579 -28.14 -43.98 3.76
N ALA A 580 -27.28 -44.47 2.85
CA ALA A 580 -27.27 -44.02 1.47
C ALA A 580 -28.10 -44.92 0.53
N ARG A 581 -28.85 -44.31 -0.40
CA ARG A 581 -29.59 -45.04 -1.45
C ARG A 581 -28.65 -45.55 -2.54
N ASN A 582 -27.72 -44.71 -2.99
CA ASN A 582 -26.69 -45.09 -3.95
C ASN A 582 -25.30 -44.84 -3.34
N TYR A 583 -24.50 -45.89 -3.22
CA TYR A 583 -23.07 -45.80 -2.95
C TYR A 583 -22.35 -45.87 -4.29
N ILE A 584 -21.65 -44.81 -4.68
CA ILE A 584 -21.04 -44.65 -5.99
C ILE A 584 -19.53 -44.58 -5.82
N PHE A 585 -18.84 -45.68 -6.10
CA PHE A 585 -17.39 -45.75 -6.12
C PHE A 585 -16.89 -45.17 -7.44
N THR A 586 -16.27 -43.99 -7.40
CA THR A 586 -15.95 -43.22 -8.61
C THR A 586 -14.76 -43.75 -9.39
N ASP A 587 -13.93 -44.57 -8.74
CA ASP A 587 -12.82 -45.30 -9.34
C ASP A 587 -12.59 -46.55 -8.48
N TYR A 588 -13.29 -47.64 -8.83
CA TYR A 588 -13.23 -48.86 -8.02
C TYR A 588 -11.92 -49.63 -8.21
N GLU A 589 -11.28 -49.51 -9.38
CA GLU A 589 -10.05 -50.23 -9.74
C GLU A 589 -8.85 -49.78 -8.91
N ASN A 590 -8.84 -48.52 -8.46
CA ASN A 590 -7.82 -47.99 -7.56
C ASN A 590 -8.34 -47.77 -6.12
N SER A 591 -9.55 -48.23 -5.79
CA SER A 591 -10.18 -47.94 -4.49
C SER A 591 -9.49 -48.65 -3.34
N LYS A 592 -8.91 -47.89 -2.42
CA LYS A 592 -8.30 -48.43 -1.19
C LYS A 592 -9.31 -49.19 -0.32
N LEU A 593 -10.56 -48.73 -0.27
CA LEU A 593 -11.61 -49.43 0.48
C LEU A 593 -11.85 -50.81 -0.13
N ILE A 594 -12.20 -50.88 -1.42
CA ILE A 594 -12.59 -52.13 -2.12
C ILE A 594 -11.47 -53.16 -2.12
N HIS A 595 -10.24 -52.70 -2.34
CA HIS A 595 -9.04 -53.53 -2.30
C HIS A 595 -8.51 -53.76 -0.87
N SER A 596 -9.36 -53.69 0.15
CA SER A 596 -9.04 -54.01 1.53
C SER A 596 -10.16 -54.80 2.23
N TYR A 597 -9.82 -55.46 3.33
CA TYR A 597 -10.82 -56.13 4.19
C TYR A 597 -11.86 -55.15 4.78
N ASN A 598 -11.59 -53.83 4.77
CA ASN A 598 -12.55 -52.83 5.22
C ASN A 598 -13.80 -52.79 4.34
N PHE A 599 -13.73 -53.20 3.06
CA PHE A 599 -14.92 -53.27 2.22
C PHE A 599 -15.89 -54.36 2.66
N PHE A 600 -15.38 -55.54 3.05
CA PHE A 600 -16.20 -56.58 3.67
C PHE A 600 -16.86 -56.07 4.95
N LYS A 601 -16.11 -55.36 5.80
CA LYS A 601 -16.66 -54.72 7.01
C LYS A 601 -17.76 -53.72 6.67
N PHE A 602 -17.55 -52.87 5.67
CA PHE A 602 -18.56 -51.92 5.18
C PHE A 602 -19.84 -52.62 4.72
N LEU A 603 -19.74 -53.68 3.91
CA LEU A 603 -20.91 -54.45 3.46
C LEU A 603 -21.65 -55.12 4.62
N ARG A 604 -20.90 -55.65 5.59
CA ARG A 604 -21.48 -56.22 6.82
C ARG A 604 -22.20 -55.17 7.65
N ASP A 605 -21.60 -54.01 7.86
CA ASP A 605 -22.23 -52.92 8.60
C ASP A 605 -23.47 -52.40 7.85
N LEU A 606 -23.41 -52.33 6.51
CA LEU A 606 -24.56 -52.00 5.65
C LEU A 606 -25.71 -53.02 5.79
N SER A 607 -25.40 -54.32 5.87
CA SER A 607 -26.39 -55.38 6.09
C SER A 607 -27.11 -55.29 7.44
N GLN A 608 -26.48 -54.67 8.43
CA GLN A 608 -27.03 -54.51 9.77
C GLN A 608 -27.80 -53.19 9.95
N SER A 609 -27.81 -52.31 8.95
CA SER A 609 -28.43 -50.99 9.02
C SER A 609 -29.95 -51.06 9.23
N ARG A 610 -30.44 -50.40 10.29
CA ARG A 610 -31.84 -50.51 10.76
C ARG A 610 -32.85 -49.63 10.02
N LEU A 611 -32.37 -48.58 9.34
CA LEU A 611 -33.23 -47.53 8.76
C LEU A 611 -33.69 -47.82 7.32
N ILE A 612 -32.83 -48.49 6.54
CA ILE A 612 -33.12 -48.86 5.14
C ILE A 612 -33.68 -50.29 5.06
N GLY A 613 -33.22 -51.17 5.95
CA GLY A 613 -33.51 -52.61 5.98
C GLY A 613 -34.95 -53.02 6.31
N LYS A 614 -35.95 -52.16 6.08
CA LYS A 614 -37.39 -52.50 6.17
C LYS A 614 -38.20 -52.25 4.88
N LYS A 615 -37.74 -51.44 3.92
CA LYS A 615 -38.61 -51.03 2.78
C LYS A 615 -37.91 -50.71 1.44
N TYR A 616 -36.59 -50.44 1.39
CA TYR A 616 -35.91 -50.06 0.13
C TYR A 616 -34.46 -50.57 0.08
N PRO A 617 -34.00 -51.30 -0.95
CA PRO A 617 -32.61 -51.74 -1.04
C PRO A 617 -31.65 -50.60 -1.45
N SER A 618 -30.43 -50.60 -0.91
CA SER A 618 -29.33 -49.74 -1.38
C SER A 618 -28.78 -50.24 -2.71
N THR A 619 -28.20 -49.36 -3.52
CA THR A 619 -27.52 -49.73 -4.77
C THR A 619 -26.03 -49.39 -4.65
N LEU A 620 -25.17 -50.37 -4.93
CA LEU A 620 -23.73 -50.19 -5.07
C LEU A 620 -23.42 -49.97 -6.55
N LYS A 621 -22.79 -48.86 -6.90
CA LYS A 621 -22.37 -48.51 -8.26
C LYS A 621 -20.85 -48.39 -8.30
N PHE A 622 -20.23 -49.05 -9.26
CA PHE A 622 -18.78 -49.10 -9.45
C PHE A 622 -18.45 -48.53 -10.82
N ILE A 623 -17.68 -47.44 -10.84
CA ILE A 623 -17.24 -46.77 -12.06
C ILE A 623 -15.79 -47.18 -12.34
N ASP A 624 -15.52 -47.76 -13.51
CA ASP A 624 -14.15 -48.08 -13.94
C ASP A 624 -13.39 -46.85 -14.46
N SER A 625 -12.08 -46.99 -14.69
CA SER A 625 -11.24 -45.93 -15.24
C SER A 625 -11.68 -45.41 -16.63
N ASN A 626 -12.50 -46.17 -17.36
CA ASN A 626 -13.06 -45.78 -18.65
C ASN A 626 -14.46 -45.16 -18.53
N GLY A 627 -15.00 -45.02 -17.32
CA GLY A 627 -16.31 -44.44 -17.04
C GLY A 627 -17.50 -45.41 -17.16
N ASN A 628 -17.27 -46.72 -17.38
CA ASN A 628 -18.35 -47.70 -17.40
C ASN A 628 -18.87 -47.96 -15.98
N VAL A 629 -20.19 -48.09 -15.84
CA VAL A 629 -20.85 -48.24 -14.54
C VAL A 629 -21.41 -49.66 -14.39
N ARG A 630 -20.96 -50.39 -13.36
CA ARG A 630 -21.58 -51.63 -12.90
C ARG A 630 -22.44 -51.34 -11.68
N SER A 631 -23.67 -51.85 -11.64
CA SER A 631 -24.63 -51.56 -10.57
C SER A 631 -25.19 -52.85 -9.96
N PHE A 632 -25.12 -52.95 -8.63
CA PHE A 632 -25.60 -54.10 -7.87
C PHE A 632 -26.60 -53.63 -6.83
N LYS A 633 -27.78 -54.26 -6.79
CA LYS A 633 -28.73 -54.02 -5.71
C LYS A 633 -28.29 -54.80 -4.48
N PHE A 634 -28.27 -54.13 -3.36
CA PHE A 634 -27.99 -54.70 -2.04
C PHE A 634 -29.30 -54.79 -1.27
N ASP A 635 -29.93 -55.96 -1.34
CA ASP A 635 -31.21 -56.27 -0.69
C ASP A 635 -31.03 -57.53 0.18
N LEU A 636 -30.60 -57.35 1.42
CA LEU A 636 -30.49 -58.45 2.38
C LEU A 636 -31.62 -58.33 3.40
N HIS A 637 -32.83 -58.57 2.92
CA HIS A 637 -33.97 -58.71 3.81
C HIS A 637 -33.95 -60.02 4.61
N TYR A 638 -33.30 -61.08 4.12
CA TYR A 638 -33.16 -62.37 4.78
C TYR A 638 -32.06 -63.18 4.05
N SER A 639 -30.83 -63.29 4.58
CA SER A 639 -29.97 -64.45 4.29
C SER A 639 -28.76 -64.55 5.23
N PRO A 640 -28.28 -65.76 5.61
CA PRO A 640 -27.22 -65.96 6.61
C PRO A 640 -25.78 -65.64 6.18
N ASP A 641 -25.46 -65.40 4.89
CA ASP A 641 -24.06 -65.33 4.45
C ASP A 641 -23.71 -64.07 3.63
N ILE A 642 -23.40 -62.97 4.35
CA ILE A 642 -22.75 -61.77 3.78
C ILE A 642 -21.42 -62.12 3.09
N GLU A 643 -20.78 -63.22 3.50
CA GLU A 643 -19.54 -63.73 2.93
C GLU A 643 -19.73 -64.22 1.49
N ASP A 644 -20.83 -64.92 1.19
CA ASP A 644 -21.17 -65.35 -0.16
C ASP A 644 -21.47 -64.16 -1.08
N TYR A 645 -22.22 -63.17 -0.58
CA TYR A 645 -22.47 -61.94 -1.33
C TYR A 645 -21.17 -61.21 -1.67
N TYR A 646 -20.27 -61.07 -0.69
CA TYR A 646 -18.96 -60.48 -0.89
C TYR A 646 -18.15 -61.25 -1.94
N ASN A 647 -18.04 -62.58 -1.82
CA ASN A 647 -17.29 -63.40 -2.77
C ASN A 647 -17.82 -63.25 -4.20
N ASN A 648 -19.15 -63.28 -4.38
CA ASN A 648 -19.77 -63.12 -5.69
C ASN A 648 -19.54 -61.72 -6.27
N LEU A 649 -19.73 -60.67 -5.47
CA LEU A 649 -19.51 -59.29 -5.89
C LEU A 649 -18.06 -59.06 -6.32
N MET A 650 -17.09 -59.56 -5.54
CA MET A 650 -15.66 -59.42 -5.85
C MET A 650 -15.29 -60.14 -7.15
N ASN A 651 -15.84 -61.35 -7.38
CA ASN A 651 -15.66 -62.07 -8.64
C ASN A 651 -16.26 -61.30 -9.83
N GLU A 652 -17.47 -60.74 -9.70
CA GLU A 652 -18.11 -59.94 -10.76
C GLU A 652 -17.36 -58.64 -11.05
N LEU A 653 -16.64 -58.09 -10.08
CA LEU A 653 -15.77 -56.93 -10.24
C LEU A 653 -14.35 -57.30 -10.73
N ASN A 654 -14.01 -58.58 -10.85
CA ASN A 654 -12.66 -59.07 -11.10
C ASN A 654 -11.62 -58.59 -10.07
N VAL A 655 -12.03 -58.43 -8.80
CA VAL A 655 -11.16 -58.03 -7.70
C VAL A 655 -10.88 -59.25 -6.80
N PRO A 656 -9.63 -59.47 -6.34
CA PRO A 656 -9.32 -60.59 -5.44
C PRO A 656 -10.15 -60.56 -4.16
N VAL A 657 -10.69 -61.71 -3.76
CA VAL A 657 -11.33 -61.89 -2.45
C VAL A 657 -10.28 -61.78 -1.36
N LEU A 658 -10.44 -60.83 -0.45
CA LEU A 658 -9.51 -60.59 0.65
C LEU A 658 -10.05 -61.23 1.93
N LYS A 659 -9.23 -62.07 2.58
CA LYS A 659 -9.55 -62.70 3.86
C LYS A 659 -8.99 -61.87 5.00
N ARG A 660 -9.60 -61.98 6.18
CA ARG A 660 -9.08 -61.35 7.40
C ARG A 660 -7.67 -61.91 7.68
N ASP A 661 -6.65 -61.09 7.53
CA ASP A 661 -5.32 -61.44 8.04
C ASP A 661 -5.46 -61.68 9.56
N LYS A 662 -4.98 -62.85 10.01
CA LYS A 662 -5.05 -63.28 11.41
C LYS A 662 -4.10 -62.49 12.29
#